data_AF-A0A933LWN2-F1
#
_entry.id   AF-A0A933LWN2-F1
#
_cell.length_a   1.000
_cell.length_b   1.000
_cell.length_c   1.000
_cell.angle_alpha   90.00
_cell.angle_beta   90.00
_cell.angle_gamma   90.00
#
_symmetry.space_group_name_H-M   'P 1'
#
loop_
_entity.id
_entity.type
_entity.pdbx_description
1 polymer ?
#
loop_
_entity_poly.entity_id
_entity_poly.type
_entity_poly.pdbx_seq_one_letter_code
_entity_poly.pdbx_strand_id
1 'polypeptide(L)'
;DGRSDDWYRARAVREQDRETRAKRKDEPGPPAREKSDRENRPRRRDEAEALVRTKTGRARRPAVEVEGDPREAIDEKRKKRDPRESTDEKKKSEDTPRQTTEKTRRATARTRRKTGKMEVAEPGAGGRPRKKLAERTLLIAGGALILIVLGAVLVFWGISSGSSNGGEEAKDPKAVRASLEAEYARRHDESAGDAGALLDLAEWCGKNGLPDRKKSTLEEAVTTDPENERAHKLLGEALFQGKWYPAEEAAALDTWLGKIEQALGGGALYHETPHFDVVVKKDEDADAAKTFAQSLGAKVEDVLESFHKTHRTDFAEKLEVTDLDRVPRRRIVVFPSRDLYKKFAEKAPAEAVDSEGYVDPRDGVCYIYNYKGFLENLPFHEDFFATFYFRPETVEGEPPPKHHVLSLRGLEAFQVLGTGAVVTQSEHFLVAVQKDPGYSAMMAGKTYCRVLEGLYDGFFEAFAREDVVLTPPDKEMPMFIFKDRESYVNYGAKTSEARAQLLSIAEGHYEPDTGRMVSFKQDQEKNYGTILHEGTHLVFHYLAKNQSQLLGFNEGLADYFGGYRLDENGRFVIGEPVNTKRLPILKQILSADPATLSPEWRPYPIKELLTFTYMDRGKLLAEGTATAQAKMNVLYAQAWGLTHFLMHGGNPEYRKKYINYVKAELEKRTGPKVILDTFYMTDSELAKMEREFKDYALKLE
;
A
#
# COMPACT_ATOMS: atom_id res chain seq x y z
N ASP A 1 10.92 10.41 -11.79
CA ASP A 1 12.39 10.60 -11.71
C ASP A 1 13.07 9.23 -11.66
N GLY A 2 13.64 8.79 -12.79
CA GLY A 2 14.08 7.39 -13.05
C GLY A 2 15.27 6.87 -12.25
N ARG A 3 15.50 7.33 -11.02
CA ARG A 3 16.62 6.90 -10.15
C ARG A 3 16.28 5.67 -9.29
N SER A 4 15.01 5.29 -9.18
CA SER A 4 14.59 4.08 -8.45
C SER A 4 14.97 2.80 -9.21
N ASP A 5 14.86 2.82 -10.53
CA ASP A 5 15.05 1.63 -11.37
C ASP A 5 16.50 1.14 -11.39
N ASP A 6 17.47 2.06 -11.33
CA ASP A 6 18.89 1.70 -11.28
C ASP A 6 19.25 0.99 -9.97
N TRP A 7 18.57 1.31 -8.87
CA TRP A 7 18.78 0.65 -7.59
C TRP A 7 18.21 -0.77 -7.57
N TYR A 8 16.97 -0.97 -8.04
CA TYR A 8 16.38 -2.30 -8.15
C TYR A 8 17.18 -3.20 -9.10
N ARG A 9 17.71 -2.65 -10.20
CA ARG A 9 18.61 -3.37 -11.11
C ARG A 9 19.91 -3.77 -10.41
N ALA A 10 20.54 -2.88 -9.64
CA ALA A 10 21.76 -3.20 -8.90
C ALA A 10 21.56 -4.29 -7.83
N ARG A 11 20.38 -4.33 -7.18
CA ARG A 11 20.00 -5.38 -6.23
C ARG A 11 19.78 -6.73 -6.92
N ALA A 12 19.02 -6.75 -8.02
CA ALA A 12 18.80 -7.96 -8.81
C ALA A 12 20.12 -8.58 -9.32
N VAL A 13 21.08 -7.76 -9.75
CA VAL A 13 22.43 -8.20 -10.15
C VAL A 13 23.18 -8.86 -8.98
N ARG A 14 23.09 -8.32 -7.77
CA ARG A 14 23.75 -8.90 -6.57
C ARG A 14 23.12 -10.22 -6.14
N GLU A 15 21.80 -10.36 -6.25
CA GLU A 15 21.10 -11.62 -5.98
C GLU A 15 21.45 -12.68 -7.01
N GLN A 16 21.50 -12.32 -8.30
CA GLN A 16 21.94 -13.21 -9.38
C GLN A 16 23.39 -13.67 -9.18
N ASP A 17 24.29 -12.78 -8.77
CA ASP A 17 25.68 -13.13 -8.44
C ASP A 17 25.77 -14.08 -7.24
N ARG A 18 24.90 -13.90 -6.23
CA ARG A 18 24.82 -14.77 -5.05
C ARG A 18 24.33 -16.17 -5.42
N GLU A 19 23.28 -16.29 -6.22
CA GLU A 19 22.81 -17.57 -6.74
C GLU A 19 23.88 -18.26 -7.60
N THR A 20 24.59 -17.50 -8.43
CA THR A 20 25.66 -18.02 -9.28
C THR A 20 26.82 -18.55 -8.45
N ARG A 21 27.20 -17.85 -7.37
CA ARG A 21 28.22 -18.34 -6.41
C ARG A 21 27.74 -19.56 -5.62
N ALA A 22 26.47 -19.63 -5.26
CA ALA A 22 25.90 -20.80 -4.58
C ALA A 22 25.93 -22.03 -5.49
N LYS A 23 25.54 -21.90 -6.76
CA LYS A 23 25.59 -22.97 -7.77
C LYS A 23 27.02 -23.45 -8.05
N ARG A 24 28.01 -22.57 -8.00
CA ARG A 24 29.44 -22.93 -8.18
C ARG A 24 30.07 -23.66 -6.99
N LYS A 25 29.45 -23.65 -5.80
CA LYS A 25 29.97 -24.41 -4.64
C LYS A 25 29.80 -25.92 -4.79
N ASP A 26 28.91 -26.37 -5.69
CA ASP A 26 28.65 -27.79 -5.97
C ASP A 26 29.44 -28.32 -7.19
N GLU A 27 30.19 -27.46 -7.89
CA GLU A 27 31.07 -27.90 -8.98
C GLU A 27 32.39 -28.43 -8.40
N PRO A 28 32.88 -29.60 -8.85
CA PRO A 28 34.18 -30.12 -8.43
C PRO A 28 35.27 -29.11 -8.82
N GLY A 29 35.96 -28.59 -7.80
CA GLY A 29 37.01 -27.59 -7.99
C GLY A 29 38.09 -28.07 -8.97
N PRO A 30 38.72 -27.16 -9.73
CA PRO A 30 39.78 -27.52 -10.65
C PRO A 30 40.92 -28.22 -9.88
N PRO A 31 41.59 -29.20 -10.50
CA PRO A 31 42.65 -29.96 -9.85
C PRO A 31 43.74 -29.03 -9.30
N ALA A 32 44.18 -29.33 -8.09
CA ALA A 32 45.17 -28.55 -7.36
C ALA A 32 46.42 -28.33 -8.23
N ARG A 33 46.69 -27.07 -8.59
CA ARG A 33 47.98 -26.69 -9.20
C ARG A 33 49.07 -26.81 -8.14
N GLU A 34 50.11 -27.56 -8.50
CA GLU A 34 51.35 -27.70 -7.74
C GLU A 34 51.91 -26.35 -7.31
N LYS A 35 52.31 -26.29 -6.04
CA LYS A 35 53.09 -25.20 -5.48
C LYS A 35 54.52 -25.34 -5.97
N SER A 36 54.91 -24.57 -6.98
CA SER A 36 56.32 -24.20 -7.16
C SER A 36 56.44 -22.69 -7.38
N ASP A 37 57.43 -22.13 -6.69
CA ASP A 37 58.09 -20.85 -6.93
C ASP A 37 57.28 -19.58 -6.68
N ARG A 38 57.24 -19.17 -5.41
CA ARG A 38 57.00 -17.76 -5.05
C ARG A 38 57.79 -17.32 -3.81
N GLU A 39 59.09 -17.55 -3.82
CA GLU A 39 60.06 -16.79 -3.02
C GLU A 39 60.82 -15.82 -3.95
N ASN A 40 60.48 -14.54 -3.84
CA ASN A 40 61.21 -13.33 -4.26
C ASN A 40 60.31 -12.30 -4.94
N ARG A 41 59.66 -11.47 -4.13
CA ARG A 41 59.38 -10.07 -4.50
C ARG A 41 59.60 -9.16 -3.29
N PRO A 42 60.42 -8.10 -3.42
CA PRO A 42 60.66 -7.17 -2.34
C PRO A 42 59.43 -6.27 -2.12
N ARG A 43 59.15 -6.00 -0.84
CA ARG A 43 58.13 -5.07 -0.37
C ARG A 43 58.53 -3.64 -0.76
N ARG A 44 57.73 -2.99 -1.62
CA ARG A 44 57.71 -1.53 -1.73
C ARG A 44 56.60 -1.00 -0.84
N ARG A 45 56.98 -0.57 0.35
CA ARG A 45 56.22 0.32 1.24
C ARG A 45 57.26 1.35 1.63
N ASP A 46 57.04 2.60 1.22
CA ASP A 46 57.70 3.85 1.64
C ASP A 46 57.70 4.83 0.44
N GLU A 47 56.55 5.43 0.12
CA GLU A 47 56.48 6.60 -0.79
C GLU A 47 55.12 7.32 -0.79
N ALA A 48 54.42 7.39 0.37
CA ALA A 48 53.10 8.03 0.46
C ALA A 48 52.91 8.99 1.65
N GLU A 49 53.99 9.59 2.19
CA GLU A 49 53.88 10.54 3.33
C GLU A 49 54.58 11.91 3.11
N ALA A 50 54.91 12.29 1.88
CA ALA A 50 55.66 13.54 1.63
C ALA A 50 54.93 14.64 0.85
N LEU A 51 53.59 14.62 0.72
CA LEU A 51 52.89 15.63 -0.07
C LEU A 51 51.56 16.15 0.50
N VAL A 52 51.50 16.43 1.81
CA VAL A 52 50.44 17.29 2.38
C VAL A 52 51.04 18.22 3.44
N ARG A 53 51.86 19.19 3.01
CA ARG A 53 52.20 20.38 3.81
C ARG A 53 52.59 21.50 2.86
N THR A 54 51.61 22.29 2.46
CA THR A 54 51.70 23.75 2.21
C THR A 54 50.43 24.19 1.48
N LYS A 55 49.52 24.84 2.21
CA LYS A 55 48.68 25.98 1.76
C LYS A 55 47.49 26.17 2.70
N THR A 56 47.71 26.95 3.76
CA THR A 56 46.66 27.80 4.33
C THR A 56 47.31 29.10 4.76
N GLY A 57 47.39 30.06 3.84
CA GLY A 57 47.62 31.46 4.18
C GLY A 57 46.33 32.01 4.79
N ARG A 58 46.37 32.41 6.06
CA ARG A 58 45.29 33.16 6.69
C ARG A 58 45.84 34.52 7.12
N ALA A 59 45.25 35.56 6.54
CA ALA A 59 45.59 36.96 6.74
C ALA A 59 45.38 37.39 8.19
N ARG A 60 46.32 38.21 8.68
CA ARG A 60 46.30 38.88 9.98
C ARG A 60 45.24 39.98 10.00
N ARG A 61 44.53 40.12 11.13
CA ARG A 61 43.91 41.37 11.60
C ARG A 61 44.33 41.63 13.05
N PRO A 62 44.39 42.90 13.48
CA PRO A 62 45.23 43.33 14.60
C PRO A 62 44.55 43.16 15.96
N ALA A 63 45.41 43.10 16.97
CA ALA A 63 45.09 43.05 18.39
C ALA A 63 44.37 44.32 18.86
N VAL A 64 43.38 44.14 19.73
CA VAL A 64 42.87 45.16 20.66
C VAL A 64 43.13 44.61 22.06
N GLU A 65 43.90 45.36 22.83
CA GLU A 65 44.15 45.15 24.25
C GLU A 65 42.86 45.34 25.04
N VAL A 66 42.58 44.43 25.97
CA VAL A 66 41.69 44.68 27.11
C VAL A 66 42.35 44.10 28.36
N GLU A 67 42.84 44.99 29.21
CA GLU A 67 43.16 44.74 30.61
C GLU A 67 41.86 44.52 31.42
N GLY A 68 41.93 43.67 32.45
CA GLY A 68 41.03 43.72 33.60
C GLY A 68 40.39 42.38 33.98
N ASP A 69 40.73 41.89 35.17
CA ASP A 69 40.10 40.78 35.89
C ASP A 69 40.09 41.14 37.39
N PRO A 70 39.35 40.45 38.28
CA PRO A 70 37.92 40.16 38.38
C PRO A 70 37.30 40.81 39.64
N ARG A 71 36.00 40.53 39.85
CA ARG A 71 35.24 40.57 41.12
C ARG A 71 34.45 41.85 41.37
N GLU A 72 33.18 41.82 41.01
CA GLU A 72 32.05 42.22 41.85
C GLU A 72 30.73 42.04 41.06
N ALA A 73 29.63 41.90 41.81
CA ALA A 73 28.25 41.80 41.35
C ALA A 73 27.76 40.40 40.90
N ILE A 74 27.13 39.68 41.83
CA ILE A 74 25.73 39.23 41.77
C ILE A 74 25.31 38.98 43.23
N ASP A 75 24.78 40.01 43.89
CA ASP A 75 23.94 39.84 45.08
C ASP A 75 23.03 41.05 45.25
N GLU A 76 22.02 41.18 44.39
CA GLU A 76 20.88 42.07 44.64
C GLU A 76 19.74 41.75 43.69
N LYS A 77 18.82 40.87 44.11
CA LYS A 77 17.38 40.83 43.73
C LYS A 77 16.67 39.61 44.33
N ARG A 78 16.62 39.53 45.65
CA ARG A 78 15.66 38.64 46.33
C ARG A 78 15.28 39.07 47.74
N LYS A 79 14.79 40.31 47.91
CA LYS A 79 14.03 40.70 49.10
C LYS A 79 12.92 41.67 48.70
N LYS A 80 11.67 41.21 48.82
CA LYS A 80 10.45 41.94 49.22
C LYS A 80 9.22 41.16 48.76
N ARG A 81 8.60 40.42 49.68
CA ARG A 81 7.15 40.28 49.77
C ARG A 81 6.81 39.91 51.23
N ASP A 82 6.21 40.89 51.90
CA ASP A 82 5.64 40.80 53.24
C ASP A 82 4.47 39.80 53.31
N PRO A 83 4.21 39.22 54.49
CA PRO A 83 2.96 38.53 54.79
C PRO A 83 1.99 39.45 55.53
N ARG A 84 0.71 39.45 55.14
CA ARG A 84 -0.39 39.88 56.01
C ARG A 84 -1.50 38.82 55.99
N GLU A 85 -1.85 38.39 57.19
CA GLU A 85 -3.21 38.34 57.79
C GLU A 85 -4.39 38.54 56.82
N SER A 86 -5.55 37.91 56.96
CA SER A 86 -6.17 36.99 57.91
C SER A 86 -7.52 36.60 57.27
N THR A 87 -8.16 35.52 57.71
CA THR A 87 -9.55 35.50 58.23
C THR A 87 -10.11 34.09 58.26
N ASP A 88 -10.94 33.92 59.28
CA ASP A 88 -11.59 32.73 59.80
C ASP A 88 -12.69 32.11 58.91
N GLU A 89 -13.18 30.97 59.42
CA GLU A 89 -14.55 30.47 59.35
C GLU A 89 -15.01 29.72 58.09
N LYS A 90 -15.10 28.37 58.17
CA LYS A 90 -16.34 27.67 58.60
C LYS A 90 -16.23 26.15 58.47
N LYS A 91 -16.58 25.47 59.56
CA LYS A 91 -16.92 24.04 59.64
C LYS A 91 -18.31 23.78 59.04
N LYS A 92 -18.45 22.70 58.27
CA LYS A 92 -19.63 21.82 58.09
C LYS A 92 -19.11 20.57 57.35
N SER A 93 -18.88 19.45 58.03
CA SER A 93 -19.84 18.36 58.29
C SER A 93 -20.66 17.96 57.06
N GLU A 94 -20.35 16.79 56.49
CA GLU A 94 -21.37 15.85 56.02
C GLU A 94 -20.79 14.45 55.81
N ASP A 95 -21.38 13.52 56.54
CA ASP A 95 -21.30 12.07 56.42
C ASP A 95 -21.86 11.58 55.08
N THR A 96 -21.29 10.51 54.50
CA THR A 96 -22.05 9.39 53.88
C THR A 96 -21.11 8.25 53.45
N PRO A 97 -21.61 7.00 53.26
CA PRO A 97 -20.98 5.83 53.87
C PRO A 97 -20.37 4.87 52.86
N ARG A 98 -19.38 4.10 53.35
CA ARG A 98 -18.94 2.83 52.76
C ARG A 98 -20.10 1.84 52.76
N GLN A 99 -20.56 1.44 51.58
CA GLN A 99 -21.27 0.18 51.38
C GLN A 99 -20.37 -0.81 50.65
N THR A 100 -20.08 -1.89 51.36
CA THR A 100 -19.68 -3.19 50.86
C THR A 100 -20.81 -3.78 50.01
N THR A 101 -20.49 -4.52 48.95
CA THR A 101 -21.19 -5.78 48.65
C THR A 101 -20.40 -6.63 47.68
N GLU A 102 -20.01 -7.78 48.22
CA GLU A 102 -19.59 -9.00 47.58
C GLU A 102 -20.85 -9.82 47.21
N LYS A 103 -20.87 -10.42 46.01
CA LYS A 103 -21.78 -11.45 45.42
C LYS A 103 -22.13 -11.02 43.99
N THR A 104 -21.78 -11.76 42.94
CA THR A 104 -22.39 -13.06 42.64
C THR A 104 -21.52 -13.82 41.62
N ARG A 105 -21.16 -15.07 41.97
CA ARG A 105 -20.56 -16.09 41.09
C ARG A 105 -21.56 -17.27 41.06
N ARG A 106 -21.69 -17.94 39.89
CA ARG A 106 -22.60 -19.06 39.53
C ARG A 106 -23.98 -18.57 39.06
N ALA A 107 -24.61 -19.06 37.99
CA ALA A 107 -24.54 -20.32 37.25
C ALA A 107 -24.88 -20.05 35.76
N THR A 108 -24.44 -20.83 34.77
CA THR A 108 -25.15 -22.06 34.37
C THR A 108 -24.29 -22.87 33.39
N ALA A 109 -24.20 -24.16 33.65
CA ALA A 109 -23.77 -25.18 32.72
C ALA A 109 -24.90 -26.21 32.57
N ARG A 110 -24.95 -26.82 31.39
CA ARG A 110 -25.72 -28.01 30.97
C ARG A 110 -27.16 -27.80 30.50
N THR A 111 -27.33 -28.00 29.20
CA THR A 111 -28.27 -29.00 28.69
C THR A 111 -27.61 -29.80 27.56
N ARG A 112 -28.07 -31.04 27.41
CA ARG A 112 -27.34 -32.22 26.96
C ARG A 112 -28.20 -32.89 25.88
N ARG A 113 -27.56 -33.46 24.84
CA ARG A 113 -28.04 -34.59 23.97
C ARG A 113 -29.20 -34.25 23.01
N LYS A 114 -29.37 -34.86 21.82
CA LYS A 114 -28.79 -36.05 21.15
C LYS A 114 -29.35 -36.12 19.71
N THR A 115 -28.62 -36.81 18.82
CA THR A 115 -29.05 -37.54 17.59
C THR A 115 -28.95 -36.79 16.26
N GLY A 116 -28.47 -37.39 15.16
CA GLY A 116 -28.21 -38.79 14.90
C GLY A 116 -27.24 -39.05 13.74
N LYS A 117 -26.68 -40.27 13.79
CA LYS A 117 -26.04 -41.00 12.70
C LYS A 117 -26.99 -41.10 11.51
N MET A 118 -26.46 -40.98 10.29
CA MET A 118 -27.03 -41.65 9.14
C MET A 118 -25.90 -42.24 8.28
N GLU A 119 -26.10 -43.49 7.91
CA GLU A 119 -25.19 -44.37 7.19
C GLU A 119 -25.19 -44.11 5.68
N VAL A 120 -24.01 -44.39 5.11
CA VAL A 120 -23.70 -45.02 3.80
C VAL A 120 -24.87 -45.32 2.85
N ALA A 121 -24.74 -44.81 1.63
CA ALA A 121 -25.14 -45.54 0.42
C ALA A 121 -24.30 -45.05 -0.80
N GLU A 122 -23.43 -45.92 -1.32
CA GLU A 122 -23.07 -45.94 -2.74
C GLU A 122 -24.25 -46.54 -3.53
N PRO A 123 -24.42 -46.19 -4.82
CA PRO A 123 -23.95 -47.15 -5.82
C PRO A 123 -23.43 -46.52 -7.13
N GLY A 124 -22.63 -47.30 -7.86
CA GLY A 124 -22.84 -47.42 -9.31
C GLY A 124 -21.68 -47.05 -10.19
N ALA A 125 -20.82 -48.04 -10.46
CA ALA A 125 -19.92 -48.07 -11.61
C ALA A 125 -20.70 -48.08 -12.94
N GLY A 126 -20.22 -47.33 -13.93
CA GLY A 126 -20.74 -47.40 -15.31
C GLY A 126 -19.94 -46.59 -16.33
N GLY A 127 -19.05 -47.25 -17.08
CA GLY A 127 -18.81 -47.03 -18.52
C GLY A 127 -18.10 -45.76 -19.02
N ARG A 128 -16.83 -45.92 -19.44
CA ARG A 128 -16.10 -45.07 -20.42
C ARG A 128 -16.69 -45.25 -21.85
N PRO A 129 -16.13 -44.63 -22.93
CA PRO A 129 -15.85 -43.21 -23.21
C PRO A 129 -16.36 -42.78 -24.62
N ARG A 130 -16.57 -41.48 -24.89
CA ARG A 130 -16.54 -40.96 -26.28
C ARG A 130 -15.90 -39.57 -26.36
N LYS A 131 -14.59 -39.55 -26.64
CA LYS A 131 -13.93 -38.48 -27.39
C LYS A 131 -14.28 -38.66 -28.87
N LYS A 132 -14.80 -37.61 -29.53
CA LYS A 132 -14.69 -37.27 -30.97
C LYS A 132 -15.85 -36.35 -31.38
N LEU A 133 -15.72 -35.04 -31.13
CA LEU A 133 -16.54 -34.03 -31.81
C LEU A 133 -15.88 -32.63 -31.82
N ALA A 134 -14.57 -32.56 -32.06
CA ALA A 134 -13.85 -31.27 -32.12
C ALA A 134 -12.98 -31.09 -33.40
N GLU A 135 -13.01 -32.02 -34.36
CA GLU A 135 -12.18 -31.93 -35.58
C GLU A 135 -12.97 -31.74 -36.88
N ARG A 136 -14.30 -31.53 -36.83
CA ARG A 136 -15.12 -31.37 -38.05
C ARG A 136 -15.64 -29.96 -38.32
N THR A 137 -15.46 -29.01 -37.41
CA THR A 137 -15.97 -27.64 -37.58
C THR A 137 -14.93 -26.69 -38.18
N LEU A 138 -13.63 -27.02 -38.10
CA LEU A 138 -12.56 -26.12 -38.55
C LEU A 138 -12.25 -26.22 -40.07
N LEU A 139 -12.70 -27.28 -40.76
CA LEU A 139 -12.44 -27.45 -42.20
C LEU A 139 -13.54 -26.84 -43.10
N ILE A 140 -14.72 -26.55 -42.55
CA ILE A 140 -15.86 -26.02 -43.33
C ILE A 140 -15.83 -24.48 -43.40
N ALA A 141 -15.27 -23.81 -42.39
CA ALA A 141 -15.14 -22.35 -42.38
C ALA A 141 -14.03 -21.83 -43.32
N GLY A 142 -12.93 -22.57 -43.48
CA GLY A 142 -11.82 -22.19 -44.37
C GLY A 142 -12.13 -22.33 -45.88
N GLY A 143 -13.01 -23.26 -46.26
CA GLY A 143 -13.39 -23.48 -47.66
C GLY A 143 -14.41 -22.48 -48.19
N ALA A 144 -15.30 -21.96 -47.34
CA ALA A 144 -16.34 -21.02 -47.74
C ALA A 144 -15.77 -19.62 -48.05
N LEU A 145 -14.73 -19.18 -47.32
CA LEU A 145 -14.12 -17.86 -47.53
C LEU A 145 -13.35 -17.78 -48.86
N ILE A 146 -12.70 -18.87 -49.28
CA ILE A 146 -11.93 -18.93 -50.53
C ILE A 146 -12.86 -18.94 -51.76
N LEU A 147 -14.05 -19.54 -51.67
CA LEU A 147 -15.04 -19.54 -52.76
C LEU A 147 -15.77 -18.19 -52.91
N ILE A 148 -15.95 -17.44 -51.82
CA ILE A 148 -16.55 -16.08 -51.89
C ILE A 148 -15.56 -15.08 -52.51
N VAL A 149 -14.26 -15.18 -52.19
CA VAL A 149 -13.22 -14.31 -52.78
C VAL A 149 -12.98 -14.64 -54.26
N LEU A 150 -13.01 -15.92 -54.66
CA LEU A 150 -12.89 -16.31 -56.08
C LEU A 150 -14.15 -15.98 -56.90
N GLY A 151 -15.34 -16.03 -56.28
CA GLY A 151 -16.60 -15.61 -56.91
C GLY A 151 -16.65 -14.10 -57.20
N ALA A 152 -16.15 -13.26 -56.28
CA ALA A 152 -16.10 -11.81 -56.47
C ALA A 152 -15.10 -11.39 -57.57
N VAL A 153 -13.96 -12.10 -57.70
CA VAL A 153 -12.96 -11.83 -58.74
C VAL A 153 -13.45 -12.24 -60.14
N LEU A 154 -14.26 -13.30 -60.26
CA LEU A 154 -14.82 -13.72 -61.55
C LEU A 154 -16.00 -12.87 -62.03
N VAL A 155 -16.79 -12.28 -61.13
CA VAL A 155 -17.83 -11.30 -61.51
C VAL A 155 -17.21 -9.99 -62.00
N PHE A 156 -16.05 -9.59 -61.46
CA PHE A 156 -15.36 -8.37 -61.90
C PHE A 156 -14.63 -8.55 -63.25
N TRP A 157 -14.25 -9.78 -63.63
CA TRP A 157 -13.64 -10.07 -64.94
C TRP A 157 -14.67 -10.43 -66.03
N GLY A 158 -15.84 -10.94 -65.66
CA GLY A 158 -16.90 -11.34 -66.60
C GLY A 158 -17.67 -10.20 -67.28
N ILE A 159 -17.53 -8.96 -66.84
CA ILE A 159 -18.23 -7.80 -67.42
C ILE A 159 -17.39 -7.08 -68.50
N SER A 160 -16.13 -7.46 -68.72
CA SER A 160 -15.23 -6.74 -69.63
C SER A 160 -15.04 -7.35 -71.03
N SER A 161 -15.87 -8.29 -71.46
CA SER A 161 -15.79 -8.78 -72.85
C SER A 161 -17.11 -9.25 -73.44
N GLY A 162 -17.85 -8.32 -74.07
CA GLY A 162 -18.90 -8.72 -75.01
C GLY A 162 -19.89 -7.63 -75.41
N SER A 163 -19.80 -7.24 -76.69
CA SER A 163 -20.88 -6.68 -77.51
C SER A 163 -21.07 -5.16 -77.53
N SER A 164 -20.27 -4.55 -78.40
CA SER A 164 -20.60 -3.38 -79.22
C SER A 164 -21.99 -3.47 -79.88
N ASN A 165 -22.89 -2.53 -79.57
CA ASN A 165 -23.63 -1.73 -80.55
C ASN A 165 -24.65 -0.83 -79.85
N GLY A 166 -24.33 0.45 -79.78
CA GLY A 166 -25.17 1.51 -79.20
C GLY A 166 -24.29 2.56 -78.58
N GLY A 167 -23.88 3.57 -79.37
CA GLY A 167 -23.09 4.70 -78.89
C GLY A 167 -23.92 5.61 -77.98
N GLU A 168 -24.21 5.16 -76.77
CA GLU A 168 -24.51 6.07 -75.67
C GLU A 168 -23.18 6.69 -75.23
N GLU A 169 -22.99 7.94 -75.63
CA GLU A 169 -21.99 8.87 -75.15
C GLU A 169 -21.84 8.69 -73.63
N ALA A 170 -20.69 8.16 -73.17
CA ALA A 170 -20.42 7.89 -71.77
C ALA A 170 -20.53 9.21 -71.00
N LYS A 171 -21.69 9.44 -70.37
CA LYS A 171 -21.96 10.66 -69.60
C LYS A 171 -20.87 10.82 -68.55
N ASP A 172 -20.27 12.01 -68.50
CA ASP A 172 -19.27 12.39 -67.51
C ASP A 172 -19.75 11.96 -66.10
N PRO A 173 -19.01 11.08 -65.39
CA PRO A 173 -19.37 10.62 -64.05
C PRO A 173 -19.65 11.77 -63.07
N LYS A 174 -19.02 12.93 -63.26
CA LYS A 174 -19.31 14.13 -62.46
C LYS A 174 -20.69 14.71 -62.76
N ALA A 175 -21.09 14.74 -64.03
CA ALA A 175 -22.42 15.19 -64.44
C ALA A 175 -23.52 14.25 -63.92
N VAL A 176 -23.28 12.94 -63.94
CA VAL A 176 -24.20 11.95 -63.36
C VAL A 176 -24.33 12.14 -61.85
N ARG A 177 -23.21 12.29 -61.12
CA ARG A 177 -23.26 12.54 -59.68
C ARG A 177 -23.96 13.86 -59.33
N ALA A 178 -23.70 14.93 -60.08
CA ALA A 178 -24.37 16.22 -59.88
C ALA A 178 -25.89 16.12 -60.09
N SER A 179 -26.32 15.37 -61.11
CA SER A 179 -27.75 15.10 -61.34
C SER A 179 -28.39 14.30 -60.21
N LEU A 180 -27.68 13.31 -59.67
CA LEU A 180 -28.15 12.51 -58.54
C LEU A 180 -28.26 13.34 -57.24
N GLU A 181 -27.31 14.24 -56.99
CA GLU A 181 -27.36 15.15 -55.83
C GLU A 181 -28.51 16.16 -55.95
N ALA A 182 -28.81 16.67 -57.15
CA ALA A 182 -29.96 17.55 -57.38
C ALA A 182 -31.30 16.83 -57.15
N GLU A 183 -31.40 15.59 -57.63
CA GLU A 183 -32.59 14.75 -57.42
C GLU A 183 -32.74 14.33 -55.95
N TYR A 184 -31.62 14.05 -55.26
CA TYR A 184 -31.60 13.83 -53.81
C TYR A 184 -32.20 15.04 -53.07
N ALA A 185 -31.72 16.25 -53.35
CA ALA A 185 -32.20 17.47 -52.70
C ALA A 185 -33.71 17.67 -52.87
N ARG A 186 -34.23 17.48 -54.10
CA ARG A 186 -35.67 17.58 -54.38
C ARG A 186 -36.48 16.56 -53.56
N ARG A 187 -36.05 15.29 -53.55
CA ARG A 187 -36.75 14.23 -52.80
C ARG A 187 -36.64 14.42 -51.30
N HIS A 188 -35.51 14.95 -50.83
CA HIS A 188 -35.27 15.24 -49.42
C HIS A 188 -36.24 16.31 -48.92
N ASP A 189 -36.38 17.42 -49.65
CA ASP A 189 -37.37 18.47 -49.37
C ASP A 189 -38.81 17.90 -49.35
N GLU A 190 -39.14 17.00 -50.28
CA GLU A 190 -40.45 16.32 -50.35
C GLU A 190 -40.71 15.33 -49.20
N SER A 191 -39.65 14.82 -48.58
CA SER A 191 -39.73 13.82 -47.51
C SER A 191 -39.63 14.43 -46.11
N ALA A 192 -39.42 15.75 -46.01
CA ALA A 192 -39.17 16.43 -44.75
C ALA A 192 -40.32 16.21 -43.74
N GLY A 193 -39.97 15.69 -42.56
CA GLY A 193 -40.93 15.43 -41.47
C GLY A 193 -41.74 14.14 -41.59
N ASP A 194 -41.49 13.29 -42.60
CA ASP A 194 -42.09 11.97 -42.74
C ASP A 194 -41.01 10.87 -42.73
N ALA A 195 -40.90 10.15 -41.61
CA ALA A 195 -39.92 9.08 -41.44
C ALA A 195 -40.06 7.96 -42.48
N GLY A 196 -41.27 7.67 -42.96
CA GLY A 196 -41.53 6.69 -44.00
C GLY A 196 -41.00 7.13 -45.36
N ALA A 197 -41.26 8.39 -45.74
CA ALA A 197 -40.74 8.97 -46.97
C ALA A 197 -39.19 9.08 -46.95
N LEU A 198 -38.62 9.44 -45.79
CA LEU A 198 -37.16 9.46 -45.59
C LEU A 198 -36.54 8.06 -45.74
N LEU A 199 -37.20 6.99 -45.29
CA LEU A 199 -36.73 5.62 -45.51
C LEU A 199 -36.72 5.23 -46.99
N ASP A 200 -37.77 5.57 -47.72
CA ASP A 200 -37.85 5.31 -49.16
C ASP A 200 -36.76 6.09 -49.92
N LEU A 201 -36.47 7.32 -49.49
CA LEU A 201 -35.35 8.12 -50.00
C LEU A 201 -33.99 7.48 -49.66
N ALA A 202 -33.78 7.00 -48.44
CA ALA A 202 -32.55 6.32 -48.05
C ALA A 202 -32.30 5.05 -48.89
N GLU A 203 -33.35 4.29 -49.20
CA GLU A 203 -33.25 3.15 -50.12
C GLU A 203 -32.92 3.59 -51.55
N TRP A 204 -33.52 4.69 -52.03
CA TRP A 204 -33.17 5.27 -53.31
C TRP A 204 -31.70 5.70 -53.35
N CYS A 205 -31.17 6.34 -52.31
CA CYS A 205 -29.76 6.68 -52.16
C CYS A 205 -28.87 5.43 -52.24
N GLY A 206 -29.27 4.34 -51.58
CA GLY A 206 -28.57 3.05 -51.66
C GLY A 206 -28.52 2.47 -53.07
N LYS A 207 -29.63 2.52 -53.81
CA LYS A 207 -29.71 2.04 -55.22
C LYS A 207 -28.90 2.89 -56.19
N ASN A 208 -28.69 4.18 -55.88
CA ASN A 208 -27.98 5.12 -56.75
C ASN A 208 -26.53 5.38 -56.32
N GLY A 209 -25.98 4.60 -55.38
CA GLY A 209 -24.57 4.71 -54.98
C GLY A 209 -24.24 5.98 -54.18
N LEU A 210 -25.18 6.46 -53.36
CA LEU A 210 -25.01 7.62 -52.48
C LEU A 210 -24.99 7.20 -50.99
N PRO A 211 -23.93 6.54 -50.50
CA PRO A 211 -23.90 5.97 -49.14
C PRO A 211 -23.93 7.03 -48.03
N ASP A 212 -23.25 8.18 -48.22
CA ASP A 212 -23.23 9.26 -47.23
C ASP A 212 -24.62 9.88 -47.06
N ARG A 213 -25.34 10.07 -48.18
CA ARG A 213 -26.73 10.54 -48.18
C ARG A 213 -27.64 9.51 -47.55
N LYS A 214 -27.52 8.23 -47.91
CA LYS A 214 -28.28 7.15 -47.28
C LYS A 214 -28.16 7.20 -45.74
N LYS A 215 -26.94 7.32 -45.22
CA LYS A 215 -26.71 7.40 -43.76
C LYS A 215 -27.38 8.64 -43.16
N SER A 216 -27.14 9.82 -43.71
CA SER A 216 -27.73 11.07 -43.21
C SER A 216 -29.27 11.07 -43.26
N THR A 217 -29.87 10.53 -44.32
CA THR A 217 -31.33 10.40 -44.41
C THR A 217 -31.90 9.41 -43.40
N LEU A 218 -31.19 8.33 -43.10
CA LEU A 218 -31.59 7.38 -42.05
C LEU A 218 -31.50 7.98 -40.65
N GLU A 219 -30.46 8.77 -40.36
CA GLU A 219 -30.32 9.50 -39.09
C GLU A 219 -31.46 10.51 -38.89
N GLU A 220 -31.89 11.17 -39.97
CA GLU A 220 -33.05 12.07 -39.95
C GLU A 220 -34.37 11.32 -39.79
N ALA A 221 -34.52 10.14 -40.40
CA ALA A 221 -35.67 9.28 -40.20
C ALA A 221 -35.80 8.85 -38.73
N VAL A 222 -34.69 8.47 -38.08
CA VAL A 222 -34.63 8.17 -36.63
C VAL A 222 -34.93 9.42 -35.80
N THR A 223 -34.44 10.59 -36.20
CA THR A 223 -34.76 11.85 -35.50
C THR A 223 -36.25 12.19 -35.58
N THR A 224 -36.88 11.89 -36.72
CA THR A 224 -38.31 12.12 -36.96
C THR A 224 -39.19 11.11 -36.22
N ASP A 225 -38.79 9.83 -36.19
CA ASP A 225 -39.46 8.74 -35.51
C ASP A 225 -38.43 7.84 -34.78
N PRO A 226 -38.13 8.13 -33.50
CA PRO A 226 -37.11 7.40 -32.73
C PRO A 226 -37.42 5.92 -32.47
N GLU A 227 -38.65 5.47 -32.72
CA GLU A 227 -39.05 4.07 -32.53
C GLU A 227 -39.06 3.30 -33.86
N ASN A 228 -38.60 3.92 -34.95
CA ASN A 228 -38.63 3.31 -36.28
C ASN A 228 -37.59 2.18 -36.42
N GLU A 229 -37.99 0.97 -36.05
CA GLU A 229 -37.15 -0.24 -36.10
C GLU A 229 -36.49 -0.47 -37.47
N ARG A 230 -37.16 -0.11 -38.56
CA ARG A 230 -36.59 -0.28 -39.92
C ARG A 230 -35.44 0.69 -40.15
N ALA A 231 -35.55 1.95 -39.71
CA ALA A 231 -34.49 2.94 -39.83
C ALA A 231 -33.24 2.52 -39.04
N HIS A 232 -33.41 2.14 -37.78
CA HIS A 232 -32.32 1.65 -36.93
C HIS A 232 -31.62 0.41 -37.50
N LYS A 233 -32.38 -0.59 -37.96
CA LYS A 233 -31.79 -1.78 -38.61
C LYS A 233 -30.99 -1.42 -39.87
N LEU A 234 -31.45 -0.45 -40.65
CA LEU A 234 -30.74 0.02 -41.85
C LEU A 234 -29.49 0.84 -41.52
N LEU A 235 -29.41 1.46 -40.33
CA LEU A 235 -28.21 2.07 -39.77
C LEU A 235 -27.20 1.05 -39.20
N GLY A 236 -27.59 -0.23 -39.15
CA GLY A 236 -26.77 -1.28 -38.53
C GLY A 236 -26.87 -1.27 -37.01
N GLU A 237 -27.99 -0.80 -36.46
CA GLU A 237 -28.28 -0.80 -35.03
C GLU A 237 -29.20 -1.98 -34.66
N ALA A 238 -29.16 -2.37 -33.38
CA ALA A 238 -30.00 -3.41 -32.81
C ALA A 238 -30.57 -2.96 -31.46
N LEU A 239 -31.78 -3.41 -31.17
CA LEU A 239 -32.49 -3.10 -29.93
C LEU A 239 -31.95 -3.98 -28.79
N PHE A 240 -31.38 -3.36 -27.76
CA PHE A 240 -30.94 -4.00 -26.53
C PHE A 240 -31.57 -3.31 -25.32
N GLN A 241 -32.30 -4.05 -24.49
CA GLN A 241 -32.97 -3.53 -23.29
C GLN A 241 -33.85 -2.28 -23.55
N GLY A 242 -34.49 -2.21 -24.72
CA GLY A 242 -35.37 -1.09 -25.10
C GLY A 242 -34.65 0.17 -25.60
N LYS A 243 -33.33 0.08 -25.86
CA LYS A 243 -32.54 1.15 -26.50
C LYS A 243 -31.81 0.62 -27.72
N TRP A 244 -31.60 1.49 -28.70
CA TRP A 244 -30.87 1.17 -29.92
C TRP A 244 -29.38 1.40 -29.73
N TYR A 245 -28.57 0.40 -30.09
CA TYR A 245 -27.11 0.46 -30.10
C TYR A 245 -26.60 -0.01 -31.46
N PRO A 246 -25.36 0.36 -31.88
CA PRO A 246 -24.70 -0.33 -32.97
C PRO A 246 -24.78 -1.85 -32.78
N ALA A 247 -25.11 -2.61 -33.83
CA ALA A 247 -25.42 -4.03 -33.71
C ALA A 247 -24.27 -4.86 -33.10
N GLU A 248 -23.02 -4.46 -33.35
CA GLU A 248 -21.84 -5.06 -32.74
C GLU A 248 -21.79 -4.82 -31.22
N GLU A 249 -22.07 -3.60 -30.78
CA GLU A 249 -22.13 -3.24 -29.36
C GLU A 249 -23.29 -3.95 -28.65
N ALA A 250 -24.48 -3.98 -29.27
CA ALA A 250 -25.63 -4.72 -28.74
C ALA A 250 -25.32 -6.21 -28.55
N ALA A 251 -24.67 -6.85 -29.54
CA ALA A 251 -24.28 -8.24 -29.45
C ALA A 251 -23.20 -8.49 -28.37
N ALA A 252 -22.27 -7.55 -28.20
CA ALA A 252 -21.26 -7.60 -27.15
C ALA A 252 -21.89 -7.45 -25.75
N LEU A 253 -22.84 -6.53 -25.59
CA LEU A 253 -23.60 -6.32 -24.35
C LEU A 253 -24.46 -7.54 -24.01
N ASP A 254 -25.16 -8.12 -24.99
CA ASP A 254 -25.96 -9.33 -24.80
C ASP A 254 -25.09 -10.52 -24.36
N THR A 255 -23.96 -10.72 -25.05
CA THR A 255 -22.99 -11.77 -24.70
C THR A 255 -22.40 -11.57 -23.30
N TRP A 256 -22.04 -10.34 -22.94
CA TRP A 256 -21.51 -10.00 -21.63
C TRP A 256 -22.56 -10.19 -20.52
N LEU A 257 -23.78 -9.66 -20.72
CA LEU A 257 -24.87 -9.76 -19.76
C LEU A 257 -25.26 -11.23 -19.53
N GLY A 258 -25.29 -12.06 -20.57
CA GLY A 258 -25.53 -13.50 -20.43
C GLY A 258 -24.49 -14.22 -19.56
N LYS A 259 -23.21 -13.83 -19.62
CA LYS A 259 -22.16 -14.35 -18.72
C LYS A 259 -22.36 -13.90 -17.28
N ILE A 260 -22.73 -12.64 -17.08
CA ILE A 260 -23.00 -12.10 -15.74
C ILE A 260 -24.24 -12.74 -15.13
N GLU A 261 -25.31 -12.92 -15.91
CA GLU A 261 -26.51 -13.60 -15.49
C GLU A 261 -26.21 -15.04 -15.02
N GLN A 262 -25.39 -15.76 -15.78
CA GLN A 262 -24.92 -17.08 -15.38
C GLN A 262 -24.14 -17.04 -14.06
N ALA A 263 -23.26 -16.04 -13.87
CA ALA A 263 -22.48 -15.87 -12.64
C ALA A 263 -23.33 -15.50 -11.42
N LEU A 264 -24.42 -14.75 -11.61
CA LEU A 264 -25.37 -14.37 -10.57
C LEU A 264 -26.34 -15.50 -10.19
N GLY A 265 -26.28 -16.64 -10.89
CA GLY A 265 -27.14 -17.80 -10.66
C GLY A 265 -28.53 -17.66 -11.31
N GLY A 266 -28.63 -16.89 -12.41
CA GLY A 266 -29.85 -16.61 -13.14
C GLY A 266 -30.48 -15.26 -12.77
N GLY A 267 -31.07 -14.60 -13.77
CA GLY A 267 -31.70 -13.28 -13.64
C GLY A 267 -30.70 -12.15 -13.39
N ALA A 268 -30.45 -11.33 -14.40
CA ALA A 268 -29.73 -10.06 -14.25
C ALA A 268 -30.64 -8.88 -14.60
N LEU A 269 -30.54 -7.80 -13.83
CA LEU A 269 -31.16 -6.53 -14.15
C LEU A 269 -30.06 -5.55 -14.54
N TYR A 270 -30.15 -5.06 -15.78
CA TYR A 270 -29.24 -4.07 -16.35
C TYR A 270 -29.85 -2.68 -16.20
N HIS A 271 -29.06 -1.73 -15.69
CA HIS A 271 -29.41 -0.33 -15.60
C HIS A 271 -28.25 0.50 -16.13
N GLU A 272 -28.54 1.34 -17.11
CA GLU A 272 -27.56 2.23 -17.74
C GLU A 272 -27.70 3.65 -17.20
N THR A 273 -26.56 4.27 -16.90
CA THR A 273 -26.38 5.70 -16.61
C THR A 273 -25.42 6.31 -17.66
N PRO A 274 -25.24 7.64 -17.68
CA PRO A 274 -24.32 8.28 -18.64
C PRO A 274 -22.92 7.65 -18.70
N HIS A 275 -22.34 7.30 -17.54
CA HIS A 275 -20.97 6.80 -17.43
C HIS A 275 -20.87 5.36 -16.91
N PHE A 276 -21.98 4.72 -16.51
CA PHE A 276 -21.95 3.38 -15.94
C PHE A 276 -23.02 2.41 -16.48
N ASP A 277 -22.60 1.17 -16.66
CA ASP A 277 -23.47 0.00 -16.80
C ASP A 277 -23.57 -0.71 -15.44
N VAL A 278 -24.70 -0.61 -14.75
CA VAL A 278 -24.93 -1.25 -13.45
C VAL A 278 -25.76 -2.52 -13.63
N VAL A 279 -25.18 -3.66 -13.23
CA VAL A 279 -25.86 -4.96 -13.25
C VAL A 279 -26.04 -5.47 -11.83
N VAL A 280 -27.28 -5.78 -11.49
CA VAL A 280 -27.65 -6.37 -10.20
C VAL A 280 -28.38 -7.68 -10.45
N LYS A 281 -28.37 -8.59 -9.47
CA LYS A 281 -29.19 -9.79 -9.58
C LYS A 281 -30.67 -9.42 -9.59
N LYS A 282 -31.43 -10.04 -10.49
CA LYS A 282 -32.89 -9.99 -10.47
C LYS A 282 -33.39 -10.97 -9.40
N ASP A 283 -33.67 -10.45 -8.22
CA ASP A 283 -34.32 -11.22 -7.15
C ASP A 283 -35.83 -11.42 -7.44
N GLU A 284 -36.56 -12.06 -6.53
CA GLU A 284 -38.01 -12.29 -6.68
C GLU A 284 -38.81 -10.98 -6.83
N ASP A 285 -38.28 -9.89 -6.28
CA ASP A 285 -38.84 -8.53 -6.42
C ASP A 285 -38.04 -7.74 -7.46
N ALA A 286 -38.48 -7.83 -8.72
CA ALA A 286 -37.84 -7.14 -9.84
C ALA A 286 -37.89 -5.60 -9.71
N ASP A 287 -38.92 -5.05 -9.07
CA ASP A 287 -39.09 -3.60 -8.89
C ASP A 287 -38.14 -3.07 -7.81
N ALA A 288 -37.91 -3.83 -6.73
CA ALA A 288 -36.90 -3.52 -5.74
C ALA A 288 -35.49 -3.57 -6.34
N ALA A 289 -35.17 -4.61 -7.13
CA ALA A 289 -33.89 -4.73 -7.81
C ALA A 289 -33.67 -3.57 -8.80
N LYS A 290 -34.71 -3.16 -9.54
CA LYS A 290 -34.67 -2.02 -10.47
C LYS A 290 -34.39 -0.72 -9.72
N THR A 291 -35.15 -0.46 -8.66
CA THR A 291 -35.00 0.73 -7.80
C THR A 291 -33.60 0.78 -7.19
N PHE A 292 -33.08 -0.38 -6.78
CA PHE A 292 -31.73 -0.51 -6.25
C PHE A 292 -30.66 -0.16 -7.29
N ALA A 293 -30.73 -0.74 -8.50
CA ALA A 293 -29.79 -0.46 -9.57
C ALA A 293 -29.80 1.03 -9.98
N GLN A 294 -31.00 1.63 -10.05
CA GLN A 294 -31.18 3.07 -10.31
C GLN A 294 -30.54 3.93 -9.22
N SER A 295 -30.77 3.62 -7.95
CA SER A 295 -30.19 4.37 -6.83
C SER A 295 -28.67 4.23 -6.78
N LEU A 296 -28.14 3.04 -7.06
CA LEU A 296 -26.69 2.82 -7.14
C LEU A 296 -26.09 3.60 -8.31
N GLY A 297 -26.70 3.53 -9.49
CA GLY A 297 -26.34 4.29 -10.68
C GLY A 297 -26.23 5.79 -10.40
N ALA A 298 -27.29 6.39 -9.86
CA ALA A 298 -27.28 7.81 -9.50
C ALA A 298 -26.15 8.17 -8.52
N LYS A 299 -25.88 7.32 -7.51
CA LYS A 299 -24.80 7.57 -6.55
C LYS A 299 -23.40 7.49 -7.15
N VAL A 300 -23.14 6.54 -8.07
CA VAL A 300 -21.82 6.44 -8.71
C VAL A 300 -21.57 7.61 -9.67
N GLU A 301 -22.63 8.13 -10.30
CA GLU A 301 -22.58 9.37 -11.08
C GLU A 301 -22.23 10.59 -10.22
N ASP A 302 -22.92 10.78 -9.09
CA ASP A 302 -22.63 11.88 -8.15
C ASP A 302 -21.16 11.85 -7.69
N VAL A 303 -20.61 10.66 -7.43
CA VAL A 303 -19.21 10.52 -7.02
C VAL A 303 -18.26 10.80 -8.19
N LEU A 304 -18.55 10.32 -9.41
CA LEU A 304 -17.73 10.64 -10.59
C LEU A 304 -17.70 12.15 -10.86
N GLU A 305 -18.84 12.83 -10.79
CA GLU A 305 -18.92 14.27 -10.99
C GLU A 305 -18.10 15.02 -9.92
N SER A 306 -18.26 14.64 -8.65
CA SER A 306 -17.47 15.21 -7.55
C SER A 306 -15.96 14.97 -7.73
N PHE A 307 -15.58 13.78 -8.17
CA PHE A 307 -14.19 13.39 -8.43
C PHE A 307 -13.60 14.20 -9.58
N HIS A 308 -14.30 14.29 -10.71
CA HIS A 308 -13.89 15.11 -11.87
C HIS A 308 -13.75 16.59 -11.50
N LYS A 309 -14.69 17.14 -10.72
CA LYS A 309 -14.61 18.53 -10.24
C LYS A 309 -13.38 18.77 -9.36
N THR A 310 -13.03 17.81 -8.51
CA THR A 310 -11.88 17.89 -7.60
C THR A 310 -10.55 17.68 -8.31
N HIS A 311 -10.50 16.80 -9.31
CA HIS A 311 -9.29 16.35 -10.00
C HIS A 311 -9.23 16.78 -11.47
N ARG A 312 -9.87 17.90 -11.82
CA ARG A 312 -10.05 18.33 -13.22
C ARG A 312 -8.74 18.46 -13.99
N THR A 313 -7.68 18.95 -13.35
CA THR A 313 -6.34 19.07 -13.96
C THR A 313 -5.73 17.71 -14.25
N ASP A 314 -5.88 16.75 -13.33
CA ASP A 314 -5.39 15.38 -13.50
C ASP A 314 -6.17 14.64 -14.60
N PHE A 315 -7.49 14.86 -14.73
CA PHE A 315 -8.30 14.35 -15.85
C PHE A 315 -7.82 14.87 -17.20
N ALA A 316 -7.64 16.19 -17.30
CA ALA A 316 -7.19 16.81 -18.53
C ALA A 316 -5.79 16.34 -18.94
N GLU A 317 -4.87 16.16 -17.98
CA GLU A 317 -3.49 15.75 -18.23
C GLU A 317 -3.35 14.25 -18.52
N LYS A 318 -4.09 13.38 -17.82
CA LYS A 318 -3.89 11.91 -17.90
C LYS A 318 -4.81 11.21 -18.88
N LEU A 319 -6.02 11.72 -19.10
CA LEU A 319 -7.01 11.07 -19.98
C LEU A 319 -7.15 11.78 -21.32
N GLU A 320 -6.51 12.94 -21.51
CA GLU A 320 -6.76 13.84 -22.65
C GLU A 320 -8.25 14.19 -22.83
N VAL A 321 -9.05 14.00 -21.77
CA VAL A 321 -10.49 14.20 -21.74
C VAL A 321 -10.78 15.34 -20.77
N THR A 322 -11.16 16.50 -21.31
CA THR A 322 -11.63 17.65 -20.53
C THR A 322 -13.14 17.63 -20.27
N ASP A 323 -13.83 16.66 -20.87
CA ASP A 323 -15.28 16.57 -20.96
C ASP A 323 -15.76 15.19 -20.56
N LEU A 324 -16.53 15.09 -19.47
CA LEU A 324 -17.02 13.83 -18.92
C LEU A 324 -17.78 13.00 -19.96
N ASP A 325 -18.47 13.66 -20.90
CA ASP A 325 -19.26 13.02 -21.95
C ASP A 325 -18.42 12.14 -22.91
N ARG A 326 -17.09 12.29 -22.89
CA ARG A 326 -16.16 11.48 -23.69
C ARG A 326 -15.56 10.30 -22.91
N VAL A 327 -15.86 10.18 -21.63
CA VAL A 327 -15.34 9.10 -20.80
C VAL A 327 -16.09 7.82 -21.14
N PRO A 328 -15.41 6.72 -21.50
CA PRO A 328 -16.08 5.46 -21.83
C PRO A 328 -16.83 4.92 -20.62
N ARG A 329 -18.03 4.37 -20.87
CA ARG A 329 -18.86 3.76 -19.83
C ARG A 329 -18.11 2.63 -19.14
N ARG A 330 -18.24 2.58 -17.82
CA ARG A 330 -17.63 1.55 -16.97
C ARG A 330 -18.69 0.63 -16.39
N ARG A 331 -18.35 -0.62 -16.10
CA ARG A 331 -19.33 -1.62 -15.69
C ARG A 331 -19.21 -1.98 -14.21
N ILE A 332 -20.34 -2.09 -13.53
CA ILE A 332 -20.43 -2.47 -12.11
C ILE A 332 -21.39 -3.64 -11.99
N VAL A 333 -20.94 -4.73 -11.34
CA VAL A 333 -21.73 -5.94 -11.10
C VAL A 333 -21.87 -6.14 -9.60
N VAL A 334 -23.11 -6.23 -9.12
CA VAL A 334 -23.44 -6.40 -7.71
C VAL A 334 -23.95 -7.80 -7.44
N PHE A 335 -23.19 -8.56 -6.66
CA PHE A 335 -23.60 -9.86 -6.13
C PHE A 335 -24.45 -9.65 -4.87
N PRO A 336 -25.55 -10.41 -4.70
CA PRO A 336 -26.43 -10.26 -3.53
C PRO A 336 -25.85 -10.91 -2.27
N SER A 337 -24.78 -11.69 -2.38
CA SER A 337 -24.16 -12.38 -1.25
C SER A 337 -22.67 -12.58 -1.47
N ARG A 338 -21.95 -12.66 -0.34
CA ARG A 338 -20.52 -13.00 -0.31
C ARG A 338 -20.24 -14.35 -0.96
N ASP A 339 -21.10 -15.33 -0.78
CA ASP A 339 -20.88 -16.68 -1.29
C ASP A 339 -20.93 -16.73 -2.82
N LEU A 340 -21.87 -16.01 -3.44
CA LEU A 340 -21.93 -15.91 -4.90
C LEU A 340 -20.73 -15.14 -5.46
N TYR A 341 -20.34 -14.05 -4.79
CA TYR A 341 -19.13 -13.32 -5.15
C TYR A 341 -17.88 -14.18 -5.02
N LYS A 342 -17.72 -14.93 -3.93
CA LYS A 342 -16.57 -15.84 -3.74
C LYS A 342 -16.52 -16.91 -4.83
N LYS A 343 -17.64 -17.55 -5.15
CA LYS A 343 -17.72 -18.52 -6.25
C LYS A 343 -17.33 -17.91 -7.60
N PHE A 344 -17.69 -16.65 -7.84
CA PHE A 344 -17.26 -15.92 -9.02
C PHE A 344 -15.75 -15.61 -8.96
N ALA A 345 -15.27 -15.08 -7.84
CA ALA A 345 -13.90 -14.66 -7.60
C ALA A 345 -12.90 -15.83 -7.45
N GLU A 346 -13.35 -17.07 -7.29
CA GLU A 346 -12.48 -18.27 -7.33
C GLU A 346 -11.68 -18.39 -8.63
N LYS A 347 -12.17 -17.77 -9.71
CA LYS A 347 -11.48 -17.68 -11.01
C LYS A 347 -10.65 -16.39 -11.18
N ALA A 348 -10.68 -15.51 -10.18
CA ALA A 348 -9.93 -14.27 -10.11
C ALA A 348 -8.65 -14.46 -9.24
N PRO A 349 -7.76 -13.46 -9.16
CA PRO A 349 -6.61 -13.51 -8.26
C PRO A 349 -7.04 -13.75 -6.80
N ALA A 350 -6.18 -14.39 -6.00
CA ALA A 350 -6.50 -14.80 -4.63
C ALA A 350 -6.94 -13.63 -3.73
N GLU A 351 -6.43 -12.43 -4.01
CA GLU A 351 -6.74 -11.20 -3.31
C GLU A 351 -8.20 -10.74 -3.52
N ALA A 352 -8.81 -11.10 -4.65
CA ALA A 352 -10.21 -10.76 -4.94
C ALA A 352 -11.17 -11.52 -4.04
N VAL A 353 -10.89 -12.78 -3.72
CA VAL A 353 -11.78 -13.70 -2.98
C VAL A 353 -12.16 -13.17 -1.58
N ASP A 354 -11.25 -12.45 -0.93
CA ASP A 354 -11.47 -11.92 0.43
C ASP A 354 -11.79 -10.42 0.48
N SER A 355 -11.82 -9.73 -0.66
CA SER A 355 -12.19 -8.31 -0.78
C SER A 355 -13.72 -8.10 -0.82
N GLU A 356 -14.22 -6.93 -0.41
CA GLU A 356 -15.64 -6.56 -0.55
C GLU A 356 -16.04 -6.16 -2.00
N GLY A 357 -15.02 -5.90 -2.82
CA GLY A 357 -15.14 -5.52 -4.21
C GLY A 357 -13.80 -5.58 -4.93
N TYR A 358 -13.83 -5.87 -6.23
CA TYR A 358 -12.66 -6.05 -7.07
C TYR A 358 -12.91 -5.49 -8.47
N VAL A 359 -11.96 -4.70 -8.98
CA VAL A 359 -11.94 -4.28 -10.38
C VAL A 359 -11.06 -5.26 -11.15
N ASP A 360 -11.66 -6.00 -12.09
CA ASP A 360 -10.91 -6.93 -12.92
C ASP A 360 -10.10 -6.17 -13.97
N PRO A 361 -8.76 -6.29 -13.98
CA PRO A 361 -7.91 -5.60 -14.94
C PRO A 361 -8.15 -6.01 -16.40
N ARG A 362 -8.73 -7.20 -16.62
CA ARG A 362 -8.88 -7.78 -17.97
C ARG A 362 -10.04 -7.17 -18.73
N ASP A 363 -11.12 -6.84 -18.02
CA ASP A 363 -12.35 -6.33 -18.62
C ASP A 363 -12.76 -4.95 -18.07
N GLY A 364 -12.06 -4.43 -17.05
CA GLY A 364 -12.35 -3.15 -16.42
C GLY A 364 -13.65 -3.13 -15.61
N VAL A 365 -14.24 -4.30 -15.31
CA VAL A 365 -15.52 -4.41 -14.60
C VAL A 365 -15.28 -4.41 -13.09
N CYS A 366 -16.05 -3.62 -12.35
CA CYS A 366 -16.08 -3.63 -10.89
C CYS A 366 -17.10 -4.67 -10.39
N TYR A 367 -16.65 -5.65 -9.63
CA TYR A 367 -17.48 -6.69 -9.01
C TYR A 367 -17.57 -6.45 -7.50
N ILE A 368 -18.76 -6.28 -6.93
CA ILE A 368 -18.97 -6.00 -5.49
C ILE A 368 -20.05 -6.90 -4.88
N TYR A 369 -20.04 -7.18 -3.57
CA TYR A 369 -21.12 -7.94 -2.91
C TYR A 369 -21.72 -7.30 -1.65
N ASN A 370 -21.01 -6.36 -1.01
CA ASN A 370 -21.51 -5.62 0.14
C ASN A 370 -21.80 -4.18 -0.28
N TYR A 371 -22.85 -3.99 -1.09
CA TYR A 371 -23.11 -2.67 -1.66
C TYR A 371 -23.40 -1.60 -0.59
N LYS A 372 -24.00 -1.97 0.55
CA LYS A 372 -24.33 -1.01 1.60
C LYS A 372 -23.05 -0.47 2.24
N GLY A 373 -22.12 -1.35 2.58
CA GLY A 373 -20.77 -0.96 3.01
C GLY A 373 -20.02 -0.19 1.93
N PHE A 374 -20.11 -0.62 0.66
CA PHE A 374 -19.47 0.07 -0.46
C PHE A 374 -20.03 1.48 -0.67
N LEU A 375 -21.34 1.67 -0.63
CA LEU A 375 -22.02 2.96 -0.81
C LEU A 375 -21.80 3.92 0.35
N GLU A 376 -21.79 3.42 1.59
CA GLU A 376 -21.48 4.23 2.78
C GLU A 376 -20.02 4.75 2.74
N ASN A 377 -19.15 4.06 1.98
CA ASN A 377 -17.74 4.43 1.78
C ASN A 377 -17.44 5.08 0.41
N LEU A 378 -18.41 5.15 -0.52
CA LEU A 378 -18.25 5.61 -1.90
C LEU A 378 -17.64 7.02 -2.06
N PRO A 379 -18.04 8.05 -1.27
CA PRO A 379 -17.49 9.39 -1.38
C PRO A 379 -16.00 9.49 -1.03
N PHE A 380 -15.41 8.42 -0.50
CA PHE A 380 -14.05 8.38 0.05
C PHE A 380 -13.11 7.47 -0.76
N HIS A 381 -13.61 6.98 -1.89
CA HIS A 381 -12.94 6.07 -2.80
C HIS A 381 -12.36 6.84 -4.01
N GLU A 382 -11.74 8.00 -3.80
CA GLU A 382 -11.04 8.73 -4.88
C GLU A 382 -9.99 7.85 -5.58
N ASP A 383 -9.29 6.99 -4.83
CA ASP A 383 -8.34 6.01 -5.37
C ASP A 383 -9.02 4.88 -6.17
N PHE A 384 -10.26 4.52 -5.82
CA PHE A 384 -11.06 3.57 -6.62
C PHE A 384 -11.40 4.20 -7.96
N PHE A 385 -11.95 5.43 -7.99
CA PHE A 385 -12.26 6.12 -9.25
C PHE A 385 -10.99 6.42 -10.05
N ALA A 386 -9.88 6.73 -9.38
CA ALA A 386 -8.60 6.87 -10.03
C ALA A 386 -8.14 5.55 -10.68
N THR A 387 -8.26 4.41 -9.98
CA THR A 387 -7.92 3.09 -10.52
C THR A 387 -8.90 2.64 -11.61
N PHE A 388 -10.16 3.03 -11.49
CA PHE A 388 -11.26 2.67 -12.38
C PHE A 388 -11.25 3.50 -13.67
N TYR A 389 -10.79 4.75 -13.64
CA TYR A 389 -10.75 5.66 -14.78
C TYR A 389 -9.35 5.92 -15.35
N PHE A 390 -8.31 6.09 -14.52
CA PHE A 390 -6.95 6.44 -14.98
C PHE A 390 -6.07 5.25 -15.37
N ARG A 391 -6.62 4.03 -15.47
CA ARG A 391 -5.84 2.92 -16.01
C ARG A 391 -5.85 3.01 -17.54
N PRO A 392 -4.71 3.21 -18.20
CA PRO A 392 -4.64 2.96 -19.63
C PRO A 392 -4.96 1.48 -19.86
N GLU A 393 -5.69 1.19 -20.94
CA GLU A 393 -5.73 -0.16 -21.50
C GLU A 393 -4.29 -0.69 -21.51
N THR A 394 -4.07 -1.87 -20.94
CA THR A 394 -2.74 -2.45 -20.83
C THR A 394 -2.04 -2.38 -22.17
N VAL A 395 -0.95 -1.62 -22.26
CA VAL A 395 -0.08 -1.64 -23.44
C VAL A 395 0.36 -3.09 -23.62
N GLU A 396 0.05 -3.64 -24.78
CA GLU A 396 0.28 -5.04 -25.11
C GLU A 396 1.76 -5.39 -24.86
N GLY A 397 2.05 -6.21 -23.83
CA GLY A 397 3.41 -6.68 -23.51
C GLY A 397 3.99 -6.25 -22.16
N GLU A 398 3.38 -5.32 -21.43
CA GLU A 398 3.82 -5.03 -20.05
C GLU A 398 3.15 -5.98 -19.03
N PRO A 399 3.89 -6.54 -18.05
CA PRO A 399 3.28 -7.30 -16.98
C PRO A 399 2.32 -6.38 -16.21
N PRO A 400 1.07 -6.81 -15.93
CA PRO A 400 0.12 -5.98 -15.22
C PRO A 400 0.74 -5.56 -13.87
N PRO A 401 0.66 -4.28 -13.47
CA PRO A 401 1.18 -3.86 -12.18
C PRO A 401 0.53 -4.67 -11.06
N LYS A 402 1.30 -5.01 -10.02
CA LYS A 402 0.82 -5.74 -8.83
C LYS A 402 -0.47 -5.08 -8.33
N HIS A 403 -1.48 -5.91 -8.09
CA HIS A 403 -2.86 -5.52 -7.83
C HIS A 403 -3.00 -4.37 -6.82
N HIS A 404 -3.71 -3.28 -7.19
CA HIS A 404 -4.29 -2.35 -6.22
C HIS A 404 -5.61 -2.92 -5.69
N VAL A 405 -5.56 -4.09 -5.06
CA VAL A 405 -6.64 -4.46 -4.13
C VAL A 405 -6.42 -3.55 -2.93
N LEU A 406 -7.46 -2.81 -2.51
CA LEU A 406 -7.47 -2.20 -1.18
C LEU A 406 -7.24 -3.35 -0.21
N SER A 407 -5.99 -3.50 0.24
CA SER A 407 -5.64 -4.56 1.16
C SER A 407 -6.53 -4.40 2.40
N LEU A 408 -6.82 -5.50 3.09
CA LEU A 408 -7.58 -5.44 4.34
C LEU A 408 -6.97 -4.41 5.33
N ARG A 409 -5.66 -4.15 5.21
CA ARG A 409 -4.91 -3.14 5.97
C ARG A 409 -5.22 -1.70 5.55
N GLY A 410 -5.49 -1.44 4.27
CA GLY A 410 -5.97 -0.14 3.80
C GLY A 410 -7.35 0.20 4.39
N LEU A 411 -8.26 -0.79 4.44
CA LEU A 411 -9.57 -0.62 5.09
C LEU A 411 -9.43 -0.39 6.61
N GLU A 412 -8.56 -1.13 7.28
CA GLU A 412 -8.22 -0.94 8.69
C GLU A 412 -7.73 0.49 8.97
N ALA A 413 -6.89 1.04 8.07
CA ALA A 413 -6.41 2.40 8.21
C ALA A 413 -7.54 3.43 8.20
N PHE A 414 -8.54 3.28 7.32
CA PHE A 414 -9.70 4.18 7.29
C PHE A 414 -10.55 4.07 8.56
N GLN A 415 -10.68 2.88 9.14
CA GLN A 415 -11.38 2.70 10.41
C GLN A 415 -10.67 3.42 11.57
N VAL A 416 -9.34 3.45 11.57
CA VAL A 416 -8.53 4.02 12.64
C VAL A 416 -8.34 5.53 12.49
N LEU A 417 -7.92 5.98 11.31
CA LEU A 417 -7.56 7.38 11.02
C LEU A 417 -8.74 8.21 10.51
N GLY A 418 -9.86 7.56 10.18
CA GLY A 418 -11.02 8.16 9.53
C GLY A 418 -10.92 8.11 8.00
N THR A 419 -12.05 8.35 7.35
CA THR A 419 -12.23 8.22 5.89
C THR A 419 -11.42 9.21 5.06
N GLY A 420 -10.85 10.25 5.69
CA GLY A 420 -9.97 11.21 5.03
C GLY A 420 -8.49 10.79 4.98
N ALA A 421 -8.11 9.62 5.50
CA ALA A 421 -6.72 9.19 5.47
C ALA A 421 -6.22 8.94 4.03
N VAL A 422 -4.93 9.16 3.78
CA VAL A 422 -4.27 8.83 2.53
C VAL A 422 -3.38 7.62 2.76
N VAL A 423 -3.53 6.60 1.95
CA VAL A 423 -2.72 5.38 2.01
C VAL A 423 -1.63 5.45 0.94
N THR A 424 -0.39 5.17 1.34
CA THR A 424 0.75 4.99 0.44
C THR A 424 1.37 3.64 0.72
N GLN A 425 1.92 3.01 -0.30
CA GLN A 425 2.51 1.68 -0.19
C GLN A 425 3.88 1.65 -0.87
N SER A 426 4.79 0.85 -0.30
CA SER A 426 6.09 0.48 -0.87
C SER A 426 6.22 -1.04 -0.96
N GLU A 427 7.44 -1.56 -1.16
CA GLU A 427 7.67 -3.00 -1.27
C GLU A 427 7.30 -3.73 0.03
N HIS A 428 7.67 -3.16 1.18
CA HIS A 428 7.53 -3.82 2.48
C HIS A 428 6.55 -3.12 3.42
N PHE A 429 6.10 -1.90 3.12
CA PHE A 429 5.32 -1.08 4.06
C PHE A 429 4.03 -0.54 3.44
N LEU A 430 3.03 -0.39 4.31
CA LEU A 430 1.80 0.35 4.03
C LEU A 430 1.72 1.49 5.05
N VAL A 431 1.77 2.74 4.57
CA VAL A 431 1.70 3.93 5.42
C VAL A 431 0.37 4.64 5.16
N ALA A 432 -0.44 4.77 6.20
CA ALA A 432 -1.64 5.59 6.15
C ALA A 432 -1.46 6.87 6.97
N VAL A 433 -1.81 8.00 6.37
CA VAL A 433 -1.61 9.33 6.95
C VAL A 433 -2.95 10.06 7.00
N GLN A 434 -3.38 10.45 8.19
CA GLN A 434 -4.59 11.23 8.37
C GLN A 434 -4.45 12.61 7.72
N LYS A 435 -5.42 12.98 6.86
CA LYS A 435 -5.43 14.26 6.16
C LYS A 435 -5.55 15.43 7.13
N ASP A 436 -4.83 16.49 6.78
CA ASP A 436 -4.73 17.74 7.51
C ASP A 436 -4.58 18.88 6.50
N PRO A 437 -5.33 19.97 6.61
CA PRO A 437 -5.25 21.09 5.66
C PRO A 437 -3.86 21.74 5.56
N GLY A 438 -3.03 21.61 6.59
CA GLY A 438 -1.71 22.23 6.68
C GLY A 438 -0.57 21.44 6.03
N TYR A 439 -0.81 20.28 5.41
CA TYR A 439 0.21 19.57 4.61
C TYR A 439 -0.36 18.50 3.67
N SER A 440 0.44 18.07 2.69
CA SER A 440 0.10 16.95 1.82
C SER A 440 0.34 15.61 2.51
N ALA A 441 -0.75 14.94 2.92
CA ALA A 441 -0.72 13.59 3.48
C ALA A 441 -0.09 12.57 2.52
N MET A 442 -0.33 12.72 1.21
CA MET A 442 0.30 11.89 0.16
C MET A 442 1.83 12.04 0.16
N MET A 443 2.34 13.26 0.20
CA MET A 443 3.78 13.49 0.23
C MET A 443 4.43 12.96 1.51
N ALA A 444 3.75 13.10 2.65
CA ALA A 444 4.22 12.51 3.90
C ALA A 444 4.21 10.97 3.84
N GLY A 445 3.14 10.36 3.35
CA GLY A 445 3.05 8.90 3.17
C GLY A 445 4.20 8.35 2.32
N LYS A 446 4.47 8.96 1.16
CA LYS A 446 5.63 8.61 0.30
C LYS A 446 6.96 8.79 1.01
N THR A 447 7.10 9.87 1.78
CA THR A 447 8.33 10.16 2.53
C THR A 447 8.57 9.12 3.63
N TYR A 448 7.55 8.75 4.39
CA TYR A 448 7.65 7.75 5.44
C TYR A 448 7.88 6.34 4.88
N CYS A 449 7.25 6.00 3.75
CA CYS A 449 7.58 4.75 3.04
C CYS A 449 9.08 4.70 2.73
N ARG A 450 9.66 5.78 2.17
CA ARG A 450 11.10 5.84 1.86
C ARG A 450 11.97 5.71 3.12
N VAL A 451 11.58 6.34 4.23
CA VAL A 451 12.30 6.24 5.52
C VAL A 451 12.31 4.79 6.01
N LEU A 452 11.15 4.14 5.99
CA LEU A 452 10.98 2.76 6.44
C LEU A 452 11.68 1.74 5.54
N GLU A 453 11.68 1.95 4.22
CA GLU A 453 12.48 1.11 3.31
C GLU A 453 13.99 1.25 3.59
N GLY A 454 14.47 2.47 3.87
CA GLY A 454 15.85 2.68 4.30
C GLY A 454 16.19 1.97 5.62
N LEU A 455 15.26 1.94 6.58
CA LEU A 455 15.39 1.15 7.80
C LEU A 455 15.48 -0.34 7.49
N TYR A 456 14.56 -0.86 6.66
CA TYR A 456 14.52 -2.27 6.30
C TYR A 456 15.83 -2.71 5.64
N ASP A 457 16.33 -1.94 4.67
CA ASP A 457 17.61 -2.19 4.03
C ASP A 457 18.78 -2.15 5.03
N GLY A 458 18.82 -1.14 5.91
CA GLY A 458 19.84 -1.02 6.94
C GLY A 458 19.82 -2.18 7.93
N PHE A 459 18.64 -2.68 8.28
CA PHE A 459 18.47 -3.85 9.15
C PHE A 459 19.01 -5.12 8.47
N PHE A 460 18.67 -5.32 7.19
CA PHE A 460 19.21 -6.44 6.42
C PHE A 460 20.72 -6.33 6.22
N GLU A 461 21.26 -5.14 5.96
CA GLU A 461 22.71 -4.96 5.84
C GLU A 461 23.44 -5.28 7.15
N ALA A 462 22.88 -4.89 8.29
CA ALA A 462 23.46 -5.14 9.59
C ALA A 462 23.50 -6.64 9.96
N PHE A 463 22.48 -7.42 9.57
CA PHE A 463 22.31 -8.79 10.08
C PHE A 463 22.36 -9.89 9.01
N ALA A 464 21.94 -9.65 7.76
CA ALA A 464 21.85 -10.71 6.72
C ALA A 464 23.22 -11.21 6.23
N ARG A 465 24.31 -10.45 6.46
CA ARG A 465 25.68 -10.85 6.07
C ARG A 465 26.29 -11.92 7.00
N GLU A 466 25.69 -12.16 8.16
CA GLU A 466 26.32 -12.88 9.29
C GLU A 466 25.63 -14.23 9.56
N ASP A 467 25.30 -14.99 8.51
CA ASP A 467 24.61 -16.29 8.59
C ASP A 467 23.19 -16.24 9.22
N VAL A 468 22.58 -15.05 9.28
CA VAL A 468 21.17 -14.86 9.64
C VAL A 468 20.33 -14.94 8.37
N VAL A 469 19.48 -15.96 8.28
CA VAL A 469 18.52 -16.09 7.17
C VAL A 469 17.31 -15.22 7.48
N LEU A 470 17.27 -14.03 6.91
CA LEU A 470 16.10 -13.15 6.97
C LEU A 470 15.17 -13.51 5.81
N THR A 471 13.94 -13.90 6.12
CA THR A 471 12.88 -14.07 5.12
C THR A 471 12.11 -12.77 5.03
N PRO A 472 11.97 -12.16 3.84
CA PRO A 472 11.13 -10.98 3.68
C PRO A 472 9.71 -11.23 4.19
N PRO A 473 9.03 -10.20 4.72
CA PRO A 473 7.66 -10.36 5.19
C PRO A 473 6.75 -10.74 4.01
N ASP A 474 5.77 -11.60 4.28
CA ASP A 474 4.77 -12.06 3.33
C ASP A 474 3.60 -11.07 3.16
N LYS A 475 3.60 -10.00 3.96
CA LYS A 475 2.60 -8.94 3.98
C LYS A 475 3.26 -7.60 4.24
N GLU A 476 2.62 -6.53 3.79
CA GLU A 476 3.06 -5.18 4.08
C GLU A 476 2.95 -4.89 5.58
N MET A 477 3.94 -4.17 6.10
CA MET A 477 4.01 -3.73 7.49
C MET A 477 3.27 -2.39 7.64
N PRO A 478 2.16 -2.34 8.40
CA PRO A 478 1.31 -1.16 8.49
C PRO A 478 1.82 -0.10 9.47
N MET A 479 1.76 1.16 9.06
CA MET A 479 2.07 2.35 9.85
C MET A 479 0.95 3.37 9.72
N PHE A 480 0.42 3.84 10.85
CA PHE A 480 -0.65 4.84 10.90
C PHE A 480 -0.16 6.14 11.51
N ILE A 481 -0.40 7.26 10.82
CA ILE A 481 0.02 8.60 11.25
C ILE A 481 -1.20 9.49 11.43
N PHE A 482 -1.47 9.85 12.69
CA PHE A 482 -2.47 10.84 13.04
C PHE A 482 -2.02 12.26 12.68
N LYS A 483 -2.97 13.15 12.42
CA LYS A 483 -2.69 14.53 12.02
C LYS A 483 -2.04 15.37 13.12
N ASP A 484 -2.31 15.03 14.38
CA ASP A 484 -1.83 15.72 15.58
C ASP A 484 -1.79 14.80 16.80
N ARG A 485 -1.14 15.28 17.88
CA ARG A 485 -1.03 14.56 19.15
C ARG A 485 -2.40 14.27 19.77
N GLU A 486 -3.34 15.21 19.67
CA GLU A 486 -4.68 15.06 20.25
C GLU A 486 -5.41 13.86 19.65
N SER A 487 -5.42 13.74 18.31
CA SER A 487 -6.03 12.62 17.58
C SER A 487 -5.38 11.28 17.94
N TYR A 488 -4.07 11.28 18.13
CA TYR A 488 -3.31 10.10 18.58
C TYR A 488 -3.63 9.68 20.02
N VAL A 489 -3.73 10.62 20.96
CA VAL A 489 -4.13 10.34 22.34
C VAL A 489 -5.58 9.86 22.41
N ASN A 490 -6.47 10.50 21.65
CA ASN A 490 -7.88 10.12 21.55
C ASN A 490 -8.05 8.71 20.99
N TYR A 491 -7.20 8.32 20.04
CA TYR A 491 -7.14 6.95 19.55
C TYR A 491 -6.83 5.95 20.69
N GLY A 492 -5.84 6.24 21.53
CA GLY A 492 -5.53 5.41 22.70
C GLY A 492 -6.65 5.37 23.74
N ALA A 493 -7.31 6.51 23.97
CA ALA A 493 -8.39 6.66 24.94
C ALA A 493 -9.60 5.76 24.67
N LYS A 494 -9.83 5.38 23.40
CA LYS A 494 -10.88 4.41 23.02
C LYS A 494 -10.66 3.01 23.63
N THR A 495 -9.43 2.69 24.03
CA THR A 495 -9.09 1.37 24.61
C THR A 495 -9.04 1.38 26.13
N SER A 496 -8.43 2.41 26.75
CA SER A 496 -8.39 2.62 28.20
C SER A 496 -7.79 3.99 28.56
N GLU A 497 -8.13 4.50 29.74
CA GLU A 497 -7.53 5.72 30.29
C GLU A 497 -6.02 5.58 30.53
N ALA A 498 -5.58 4.42 31.03
CA ALA A 498 -4.16 4.13 31.26
C ALA A 498 -3.35 4.22 29.94
N ARG A 499 -3.92 3.73 28.83
CA ARG A 499 -3.29 3.87 27.51
C ARG A 499 -3.25 5.33 27.07
N ALA A 500 -4.32 6.09 27.25
CA ALA A 500 -4.34 7.52 26.93
C ALA A 500 -3.23 8.29 27.66
N GLN A 501 -3.04 8.01 28.96
CA GLN A 501 -1.97 8.61 29.75
C GLN A 501 -0.58 8.23 29.21
N LEU A 502 -0.36 6.97 28.85
CA LEU A 502 0.89 6.53 28.22
C LEU A 502 1.13 7.22 26.87
N LEU A 503 0.10 7.32 26.02
CA LEU A 503 0.23 7.96 24.70
C LEU A 503 0.41 9.48 24.80
N SER A 504 -0.03 10.11 25.90
CA SER A 504 0.15 11.55 26.11
C SER A 504 1.63 11.97 26.18
N ILE A 505 2.51 11.06 26.60
CA ILE A 505 3.95 11.27 26.70
C ILE A 505 4.76 10.58 25.59
N ALA A 506 4.18 9.58 24.92
CA ALA A 506 4.81 8.88 23.81
C ALA A 506 4.76 9.71 22.52
N GLU A 507 5.80 9.60 21.69
CA GLU A 507 5.86 10.23 20.35
C GLU A 507 5.34 9.28 19.25
N GLY A 508 5.43 7.98 19.49
CA GLY A 508 4.86 6.90 18.70
C GLY A 508 4.78 5.65 19.59
N HIS A 509 4.18 4.59 19.06
CA HIS A 509 4.28 3.27 19.66
C HIS A 509 4.04 2.18 18.62
N TYR A 510 4.74 1.08 18.79
CA TYR A 510 4.42 -0.20 18.18
C TYR A 510 3.28 -0.90 18.93
N GLU A 511 2.33 -1.50 18.19
CA GLU A 511 1.20 -2.26 18.70
C GLU A 511 1.38 -3.75 18.40
N PRO A 512 1.86 -4.53 19.37
CA PRO A 512 2.27 -5.90 19.10
C PRO A 512 1.14 -6.87 18.76
N ASP A 513 -0.10 -6.56 19.18
CA ASP A 513 -1.29 -7.39 18.94
C ASP A 513 -1.85 -7.24 17.51
N THR A 514 -1.76 -6.04 16.95
CA THR A 514 -2.24 -5.70 15.61
C THR A 514 -1.14 -5.78 14.56
N GLY A 515 0.12 -5.81 15.00
CA GLY A 515 1.30 -5.83 14.14
C GLY A 515 1.43 -4.53 13.35
N ARG A 516 1.15 -3.38 13.98
CA ARG A 516 1.21 -2.06 13.35
C ARG A 516 1.95 -1.05 14.20
N MET A 517 2.50 -0.05 13.53
CA MET A 517 3.08 1.11 14.19
C MET A 517 2.10 2.28 14.14
N VAL A 518 2.03 3.06 15.22
CA VAL A 518 1.16 4.24 15.30
C VAL A 518 1.97 5.43 15.80
N SER A 519 1.86 6.55 15.10
CA SER A 519 2.47 7.83 15.48
C SER A 519 1.56 8.99 15.07
N PHE A 520 2.03 10.21 15.23
CA PHE A 520 1.34 11.41 14.76
C PHE A 520 2.33 12.37 14.11
N LYS A 521 1.81 13.32 13.36
CA LYS A 521 2.61 14.35 12.71
C LYS A 521 3.38 15.17 13.75
N GLN A 522 4.69 15.21 13.58
CA GLN A 522 5.63 16.03 14.34
C GLN A 522 6.54 16.81 13.39
N ASP A 523 7.38 17.68 13.95
CA ASP A 523 8.51 18.28 13.23
C ASP A 523 9.32 17.18 12.52
N GLN A 524 9.66 17.40 11.25
CA GLN A 524 10.19 16.35 10.37
C GLN A 524 11.38 15.58 10.96
N GLU A 525 12.37 16.28 11.52
CA GLU A 525 13.56 15.66 12.13
C GLU A 525 13.22 14.77 13.33
N LYS A 526 12.35 15.25 14.24
CA LYS A 526 11.90 14.47 15.40
C LYS A 526 11.10 13.25 14.95
N ASN A 527 10.28 13.44 13.93
CA ASN A 527 9.39 12.41 13.43
C ASN A 527 10.16 11.21 12.86
N TYR A 528 11.25 11.45 12.13
CA TYR A 528 12.05 10.35 11.55
C TYR A 528 12.73 9.49 12.61
N GLY A 529 13.31 10.08 13.66
CA GLY A 529 13.92 9.30 14.74
C GLY A 529 12.91 8.37 15.40
N THR A 530 11.71 8.88 15.68
CA THR A 530 10.59 8.09 16.24
C THR A 530 10.09 7.03 15.26
N ILE A 531 9.93 7.36 13.98
CA ILE A 531 9.49 6.42 12.93
C ILE A 531 10.50 5.28 12.77
N LEU A 532 11.79 5.56 12.83
CA LEU A 532 12.84 4.55 12.73
C LEU A 532 12.92 3.69 13.99
N HIS A 533 12.79 4.30 15.17
CA HIS A 533 12.74 3.59 16.45
C HIS A 533 11.57 2.60 16.47
N GLU A 534 10.35 3.09 16.28
CA GLU A 534 9.15 2.25 16.30
C GLU A 534 9.08 1.30 15.09
N GLY A 535 9.60 1.74 13.94
CA GLY A 535 9.73 0.93 12.73
C GLY A 535 10.66 -0.26 12.95
N THR A 536 11.66 -0.14 13.84
CA THR A 536 12.56 -1.24 14.18
C THR A 536 11.80 -2.34 14.90
N HIS A 537 10.90 -1.99 15.83
CA HIS A 537 10.01 -2.97 16.47
C HIS A 537 9.10 -3.65 15.45
N LEU A 538 8.56 -2.88 14.49
CA LEU A 538 7.70 -3.40 13.43
C LEU A 538 8.45 -4.40 12.53
N VAL A 539 9.62 -4.01 12.00
CA VAL A 539 10.47 -4.89 11.18
C VAL A 539 10.86 -6.14 11.95
N PHE A 540 11.31 -5.99 13.20
CA PHE A 540 11.71 -7.11 14.03
C PHE A 540 10.56 -8.09 14.25
N HIS A 541 9.35 -7.58 14.54
CA HIS A 541 8.17 -8.43 14.76
C HIS A 541 7.82 -9.26 13.52
N TYR A 542 7.84 -8.66 12.33
CA TYR A 542 7.48 -9.38 11.10
C TYR A 542 8.55 -10.41 10.69
N LEU A 543 9.82 -10.12 10.95
CA LEU A 543 10.91 -11.06 10.67
C LEU A 543 10.96 -12.19 11.70
N ALA A 544 10.82 -11.90 13.00
CA ALA A 544 10.83 -12.90 14.07
C ALA A 544 9.51 -13.68 14.17
N LYS A 545 8.39 -13.10 13.72
CA LYS A 545 7.02 -13.59 13.96
C LYS A 545 6.77 -13.90 15.44
N ASN A 546 7.32 -13.07 16.32
CA ASN A 546 7.20 -13.13 17.77
C ASN A 546 7.51 -11.75 18.39
N GLN A 547 7.11 -11.56 19.65
CA GLN A 547 7.54 -10.43 20.46
C GLN A 547 8.72 -10.88 21.33
N SER A 548 9.81 -10.12 21.30
CA SER A 548 10.93 -10.35 22.22
C SER A 548 10.50 -10.02 23.65
N GLN A 549 10.95 -10.85 24.59
CA GLN A 549 10.63 -10.68 26.01
C GLN A 549 11.54 -9.65 26.72
N LEU A 550 12.66 -9.28 26.08
CA LEU A 550 13.70 -8.46 26.69
C LEU A 550 13.61 -7.00 26.25
N LEU A 551 13.15 -6.16 27.18
CA LEU A 551 13.01 -4.72 26.97
C LEU A 551 14.36 -4.07 26.68
N GLY A 552 15.39 -4.35 27.50
CA GLY A 552 16.71 -3.74 27.32
C GLY A 552 17.31 -4.01 25.94
N PHE A 553 17.11 -5.21 25.41
CA PHE A 553 17.52 -5.54 24.04
C PHE A 553 16.67 -4.83 22.99
N ASN A 554 15.34 -4.91 23.09
CA ASN A 554 14.45 -4.34 22.07
C ASN A 554 14.58 -2.82 21.96
N GLU A 555 14.53 -2.12 23.09
CA GLU A 555 14.62 -0.66 23.12
C GLU A 555 16.03 -0.20 22.74
N GLY A 556 17.07 -0.96 23.13
CA GLY A 556 18.45 -0.68 22.74
C GLY A 556 18.68 -0.81 21.24
N LEU A 557 18.11 -1.85 20.62
CA LEU A 557 18.13 -2.06 19.17
C LEU A 557 17.33 -0.96 18.45
N ALA A 558 16.13 -0.63 18.94
CA ALA A 558 15.30 0.43 18.37
C ALA A 558 15.95 1.81 18.46
N ASP A 559 16.55 2.18 19.61
CA ASP A 559 17.28 3.44 19.74
C ASP A 559 18.58 3.47 18.92
N TYR A 560 19.19 2.31 18.65
CA TYR A 560 20.34 2.21 17.74
C TYR A 560 19.92 2.50 16.30
N PHE A 561 18.85 1.88 15.81
CA PHE A 561 18.31 2.11 14.47
C PHE A 561 17.60 3.46 14.31
N GLY A 562 17.09 4.03 15.41
CA GLY A 562 16.57 5.39 15.48
C GLY A 562 17.65 6.46 15.33
N GLY A 563 18.93 6.11 15.53
CA GLY A 563 20.07 6.95 15.18
C GLY A 563 20.41 6.82 13.70
N TYR A 564 20.22 7.90 12.94
CA TYR A 564 20.44 7.89 11.50
C TYR A 564 21.03 9.22 10.98
N ARG A 565 21.71 9.13 9.84
CA ARG A 565 21.96 10.25 8.93
C ARG A 565 21.58 9.85 7.52
N LEU A 566 21.31 10.85 6.70
CA LEU A 566 21.26 10.66 5.27
C LEU A 566 22.68 10.83 4.71
N ASP A 567 23.13 9.91 3.87
CA ASP A 567 24.34 10.12 3.07
C ASP A 567 24.09 11.12 1.93
N GLU A 568 25.12 11.42 1.15
CA GLU A 568 25.05 12.35 0.01
C GLU A 568 24.02 11.93 -1.06
N ASN A 569 23.61 10.65 -1.06
CA ASN A 569 22.63 10.09 -1.98
C ASN A 569 21.23 10.00 -1.35
N GLY A 570 21.04 10.50 -0.12
CA GLY A 570 19.79 10.41 0.62
C GLY A 570 19.49 9.01 1.16
N ARG A 571 20.50 8.14 1.30
CA ARG A 571 20.34 6.82 1.93
C ARG A 571 20.52 6.92 3.44
N PHE A 572 19.73 6.14 4.16
CA PHE A 572 19.86 6.03 5.61
C PHE A 572 21.13 5.26 5.95
N VAL A 573 22.06 5.96 6.62
CA VAL A 573 23.18 5.33 7.31
C VAL A 573 22.74 5.15 8.75
N ILE A 574 22.58 3.89 9.15
CA ILE A 574 22.03 3.50 10.44
C ILE A 574 23.17 3.36 11.46
N GLY A 575 22.91 3.78 12.71
CA GLY A 575 23.88 3.71 13.80
C GLY A 575 24.91 4.84 13.77
N GLU A 576 24.79 5.74 12.79
CA GLU A 576 25.50 7.02 12.71
C GLU A 576 24.48 8.12 12.42
N PRO A 577 24.59 9.31 13.05
CA PRO A 577 25.55 9.66 14.09
C PRO A 577 25.17 9.00 15.42
N VAL A 578 26.07 9.11 16.39
CA VAL A 578 25.82 8.72 17.77
C VAL A 578 24.54 9.39 18.27
N ASN A 579 23.69 8.65 19.00
CA ASN A 579 22.41 9.15 19.49
C ASN A 579 22.62 10.32 20.47
N THR A 580 22.45 11.53 19.99
CA THR A 580 22.72 12.79 20.71
C THR A 580 21.79 13.01 21.91
N LYS A 581 20.64 12.33 21.94
CA LYS A 581 19.71 12.35 23.08
C LYS A 581 20.16 11.41 24.20
N ARG A 582 20.67 10.22 23.86
CA ARG A 582 21.05 9.18 24.83
C ARG A 582 22.48 9.32 25.34
N LEU A 583 23.41 9.76 24.51
CA LEU A 583 24.83 9.87 24.88
C LEU A 583 25.08 10.77 26.11
N PRO A 584 24.49 11.97 26.23
CA PRO A 584 24.73 12.83 27.40
C PRO A 584 24.26 12.17 28.70
N ILE A 585 23.09 11.52 28.67
CA ILE A 585 22.55 10.78 29.82
C ILE A 585 23.48 9.63 30.18
N LEU A 586 23.91 8.85 29.19
CA LEU A 586 24.82 7.72 29.38
C LEU A 586 26.15 8.17 30.00
N LYS A 587 26.77 9.24 29.47
CA LYS A 587 28.01 9.79 30.03
C LYS A 587 27.80 10.31 31.45
N GLN A 588 26.67 10.95 31.74
CA GLN A 588 26.35 11.44 33.09
C GLN A 588 26.30 10.30 34.10
N ILE A 589 25.52 9.24 33.83
CA ILE A 589 25.36 8.13 34.79
C ILE A 589 26.61 7.27 34.93
N LEU A 590 27.45 7.17 33.89
CA LEU A 590 28.67 6.37 33.93
C LEU A 590 29.88 7.12 34.52
N SER A 591 29.92 8.45 34.42
CA SER A 591 31.01 9.27 34.99
C SER A 591 30.80 9.62 36.47
N ALA A 592 29.55 9.66 36.93
CA ALA A 592 29.23 9.97 38.32
C ALA A 592 29.69 8.86 39.29
N ASP A 593 30.00 9.27 40.52
CA ASP A 593 30.15 8.33 41.64
C ASP A 593 28.77 7.75 42.00
N PRO A 594 28.57 6.41 41.95
CA PRO A 594 27.31 5.78 42.30
C PRO A 594 26.75 6.15 43.68
N ALA A 595 27.62 6.53 44.63
CA ALA A 595 27.21 6.99 45.96
C ALA A 595 26.51 8.36 45.93
N THR A 596 26.76 9.16 44.89
CA THR A 596 26.20 10.51 44.73
C THR A 596 24.93 10.53 43.88
N LEU A 597 24.69 9.50 43.07
CA LEU A 597 23.49 9.37 42.25
C LEU A 597 22.28 9.00 43.12
N SER A 598 21.17 9.70 42.91
CA SER A 598 19.89 9.26 43.47
C SER A 598 19.52 7.87 42.91
N PRO A 599 18.79 7.04 43.67
CA PRO A 599 18.55 5.64 43.32
C PRO A 599 18.00 5.43 41.89
N GLU A 600 17.14 6.33 41.42
CA GLU A 600 16.51 6.29 40.10
C GLU A 600 17.43 6.66 38.92
N TRP A 601 18.61 7.25 39.20
CA TRP A 601 19.62 7.60 38.21
C TRP A 601 20.82 6.63 38.18
N ARG A 602 20.81 5.59 39.03
CA ARG A 602 21.91 4.63 39.09
C ARG A 602 21.92 3.74 37.84
N PRO A 603 23.11 3.50 37.24
CA PRO A 603 23.21 2.59 36.11
C PRO A 603 22.88 1.16 36.53
N TYR A 604 22.16 0.44 35.67
CA TYR A 604 21.92 -0.99 35.79
C TYR A 604 23.22 -1.76 35.51
N PRO A 605 23.55 -2.79 36.32
CA PRO A 605 24.57 -3.77 35.97
C PRO A 605 24.26 -4.42 34.62
N ILE A 606 25.27 -4.73 33.80
CA ILE A 606 25.04 -5.30 32.45
C ILE A 606 24.18 -6.57 32.50
N LYS A 607 24.40 -7.44 33.49
CA LYS A 607 23.61 -8.66 33.66
C LYS A 607 22.11 -8.35 33.83
N GLU A 608 21.78 -7.36 34.64
CA GLU A 608 20.40 -6.93 34.86
C GLU A 608 19.81 -6.35 33.58
N LEU A 609 20.53 -5.43 32.92
CA LEU A 609 20.12 -4.80 31.67
C LEU A 609 19.84 -5.82 30.56
N LEU A 610 20.71 -6.83 30.40
CA LEU A 610 20.53 -7.91 29.43
C LEU A 610 19.30 -8.77 29.73
N THR A 611 18.91 -8.90 31.00
CA THR A 611 17.77 -9.74 31.41
C THR A 611 16.48 -8.97 31.69
N PHE A 612 16.47 -7.65 31.48
CA PHE A 612 15.36 -6.78 31.81
C PHE A 612 14.15 -7.04 30.90
N THR A 613 13.00 -7.42 31.47
CA THR A 613 11.81 -7.82 30.70
C THR A 613 10.73 -6.73 30.64
N TYR A 614 9.74 -6.89 29.75
CA TYR A 614 8.54 -6.04 29.77
C TYR A 614 7.70 -6.18 31.06
N MET A 615 7.81 -7.32 31.77
CA MET A 615 7.16 -7.47 33.08
C MET A 615 7.82 -6.57 34.13
N ASP A 616 9.14 -6.38 34.04
CA ASP A 616 9.88 -5.49 34.94
C ASP A 616 9.55 -4.03 34.66
N ARG A 617 9.29 -3.67 33.39
CA ARG A 617 8.72 -2.35 33.04
C ARG A 617 7.40 -2.10 33.77
N GLY A 618 6.51 -3.08 33.80
CA GLY A 618 5.23 -2.97 34.51
C GLY A 618 5.41 -2.69 36.01
N LYS A 619 6.41 -3.31 36.64
CA LYS A 619 6.77 -3.04 38.04
C LYS A 619 7.32 -1.62 38.22
N LEU A 620 8.20 -1.16 37.32
CA LEU A 620 8.74 0.20 37.38
C LEU A 620 7.64 1.25 37.27
N LEU A 621 6.70 1.08 36.34
CA LEU A 621 5.59 2.02 36.15
C LEU A 621 4.67 2.09 37.38
N ALA A 622 4.62 1.05 38.21
CA ALA A 622 3.85 1.03 39.45
C ALA A 622 4.49 1.87 40.58
N GLU A 623 5.76 2.28 40.45
CA GLU A 623 6.48 3.09 41.46
C GLU A 623 6.15 4.60 41.39
N GLY A 624 5.33 5.04 40.43
CA GLY A 624 4.96 6.43 40.21
C GLY A 624 5.69 7.09 39.03
N THR A 625 5.07 8.09 38.42
CA THR A 625 5.44 8.60 37.08
C THR A 625 6.84 9.21 37.02
N ALA A 626 7.23 10.04 37.99
CA ALA A 626 8.53 10.72 37.97
C ALA A 626 9.71 9.74 38.13
N THR A 627 9.66 8.86 39.13
CA THR A 627 10.68 7.84 39.39
C THR A 627 10.78 6.85 38.23
N ALA A 628 9.64 6.38 37.72
CA ALA A 628 9.61 5.47 36.59
C ALA A 628 10.23 6.12 35.33
N GLN A 629 9.92 7.39 35.06
CA GLN A 629 10.48 8.10 33.91
C GLN A 629 12.01 8.25 34.00
N ALA A 630 12.56 8.57 35.17
CA ALA A 630 14.01 8.65 35.38
C ALA A 630 14.69 7.29 35.15
N LYS A 631 14.16 6.23 35.78
CA LYS A 631 14.66 4.85 35.60
C LYS A 631 14.59 4.38 34.15
N MET A 632 13.52 4.73 33.43
CA MET A 632 13.37 4.42 32.01
C MET A 632 14.36 5.21 31.15
N ASN A 633 14.62 6.48 31.45
CA ASN A 633 15.62 7.25 30.73
C ASN A 633 17.03 6.64 30.88
N VAL A 634 17.40 6.19 32.08
CA VAL A 634 18.64 5.45 32.34
C VAL A 634 18.68 4.14 31.55
N LEU A 635 17.61 3.34 31.63
CA LEU A 635 17.52 2.05 30.94
C LEU A 635 17.72 2.23 29.42
N TYR A 636 17.02 3.16 28.80
CA TYR A 636 17.13 3.41 27.36
C TYR A 636 18.53 3.91 26.97
N ALA A 637 19.11 4.82 27.76
CA ALA A 637 20.45 5.32 27.50
C ALA A 637 21.52 4.22 27.60
N GLN A 638 21.45 3.35 28.61
CA GLN A 638 22.37 2.20 28.73
C GLN A 638 22.10 1.12 27.70
N ALA A 639 20.84 0.80 27.40
CA ALA A 639 20.44 -0.18 26.39
C ALA A 639 20.97 0.20 25.00
N TRP A 640 20.76 1.46 24.60
CA TRP A 640 21.33 2.02 23.37
C TRP A 640 22.86 1.96 23.40
N GLY A 641 23.49 2.44 24.48
CA GLY A 641 24.94 2.46 24.60
C GLY A 641 25.56 1.08 24.52
N LEU A 642 24.96 0.09 25.19
CA LEU A 642 25.40 -1.29 25.17
C LEU A 642 25.23 -1.89 23.77
N THR A 643 24.12 -1.64 23.09
CA THR A 643 23.91 -2.07 21.69
C THR A 643 25.00 -1.49 20.78
N HIS A 644 25.26 -0.19 20.90
CA HIS A 644 26.30 0.47 20.13
C HIS A 644 27.71 -0.07 20.45
N PHE A 645 28.02 -0.34 21.72
CA PHE A 645 29.28 -0.96 22.13
C PHE A 645 29.44 -2.38 21.59
N LEU A 646 28.39 -3.19 21.63
CA LEU A 646 28.44 -4.56 21.11
C LEU A 646 28.60 -4.58 19.58
N MET A 647 28.08 -3.56 18.88
CA MET A 647 28.23 -3.44 17.43
C MET A 647 29.59 -2.84 17.01
N HIS A 648 30.14 -1.90 17.78
CA HIS A 648 31.25 -1.03 17.34
C HIS A 648 32.46 -0.94 18.30
N GLY A 649 32.37 -1.50 19.51
CA GLY A 649 33.35 -1.34 20.59
C GLY A 649 34.72 -2.01 20.39
N GLY A 650 35.02 -2.49 19.18
CA GLY A 650 36.32 -3.04 18.79
C GLY A 650 36.59 -4.48 19.24
N ASN A 651 35.73 -5.07 20.08
CA ASN A 651 35.84 -6.48 20.46
C ASN A 651 34.96 -7.37 19.53
N PRO A 652 35.56 -8.10 18.56
CA PRO A 652 34.80 -8.89 17.60
C PRO A 652 34.02 -10.05 18.25
N GLU A 653 34.47 -10.57 19.40
CA GLU A 653 33.76 -11.64 20.10
C GLU A 653 32.45 -11.15 20.72
N TYR A 654 32.42 -9.92 21.24
CA TYR A 654 31.18 -9.32 21.75
C TYR A 654 30.17 -9.11 20.63
N ARG A 655 30.62 -8.58 19.48
CA ARG A 655 29.77 -8.43 18.29
C ARG A 655 29.22 -9.78 17.84
N LYS A 656 30.07 -10.79 17.71
CA LYS A 656 29.65 -12.14 17.31
C LYS A 656 28.58 -12.72 18.26
N LYS A 657 28.77 -12.59 19.58
CA LYS A 657 27.79 -13.03 20.58
C LYS A 657 26.47 -12.27 20.48
N TYR A 658 26.52 -10.96 20.24
CA TYR A 658 25.33 -10.14 20.04
C TYR A 658 24.57 -10.54 18.76
N ILE A 659 25.26 -10.72 17.65
CA ILE A 659 24.64 -11.17 16.38
C ILE A 659 24.02 -12.57 16.53
N ASN A 660 24.70 -13.50 17.22
CA ASN A 660 24.14 -14.82 17.52
C ASN A 660 22.86 -14.72 18.35
N TYR A 661 22.77 -13.73 19.23
CA TYR A 661 21.57 -13.51 20.03
C TYR A 661 20.44 -12.88 19.20
N VAL A 662 20.73 -11.90 18.35
CA VAL A 662 19.75 -11.37 17.38
C VAL A 662 19.20 -12.51 16.50
N LYS A 663 20.07 -13.40 16.02
CA LYS A 663 19.66 -14.60 15.29
C LYS A 663 18.75 -15.50 16.12
N ALA A 664 19.07 -15.73 17.39
CA ALA A 664 18.23 -16.52 18.29
C ALA A 664 16.82 -15.92 18.44
N GLU A 665 16.72 -14.61 18.62
CA GLU A 665 15.43 -13.92 18.70
C GLU A 665 14.61 -14.05 17.40
N LEU A 666 15.25 -13.88 16.24
CA LEU A 666 14.61 -14.08 14.93
C LEU A 666 14.16 -15.53 14.70
N GLU A 667 14.83 -16.50 15.32
CA GLU A 667 14.45 -17.91 15.37
C GLU A 667 13.45 -18.22 16.51
N LYS A 668 12.84 -17.19 17.12
CA LYS A 668 11.86 -17.28 18.22
C LYS A 668 12.40 -17.88 19.51
N ARG A 669 13.73 -17.89 19.68
CA ARG A 669 14.40 -18.25 20.93
C ARG A 669 14.69 -16.96 21.69
N THR A 670 13.77 -16.59 22.58
CA THR A 670 13.81 -15.33 23.34
C THR A 670 13.98 -15.53 24.85
N GLY A 671 14.31 -14.44 25.54
CA GLY A 671 14.22 -14.34 26.99
C GLY A 671 15.57 -14.42 27.74
N PRO A 672 15.54 -14.20 29.07
CA PRO A 672 16.76 -14.00 29.87
C PRO A 672 17.75 -15.17 29.79
N LYS A 673 17.24 -16.41 29.74
CA LYS A 673 18.09 -17.60 29.62
C LYS A 673 18.82 -17.61 28.28
N VAL A 674 18.13 -17.29 27.18
CA VAL A 674 18.71 -17.37 25.84
C VAL A 674 19.83 -16.35 25.65
N ILE A 675 19.65 -15.11 26.14
CA ILE A 675 20.71 -14.10 26.03
C ILE A 675 21.94 -14.47 26.88
N LEU A 676 21.73 -14.94 28.11
CA LEU A 676 22.82 -15.34 29.00
C LEU A 676 23.56 -16.57 28.45
N ASP A 677 22.81 -17.56 27.96
CA ASP A 677 23.39 -18.72 27.29
C ASP A 677 24.15 -18.26 26.04
N THR A 678 23.62 -17.37 25.21
CA THR A 678 24.32 -16.95 23.98
C THR A 678 25.62 -16.21 24.28
N PHE A 679 25.64 -15.41 25.34
CA PHE A 679 26.87 -14.75 25.77
C PHE A 679 27.85 -15.70 26.46
N TYR A 680 27.40 -16.79 27.11
CA TYR A 680 28.24 -17.73 27.87
C TYR A 680 29.31 -17.03 28.72
N MET A 681 28.93 -16.03 29.52
CA MET A 681 29.88 -15.26 30.32
C MET A 681 29.75 -15.60 31.80
N THR A 682 30.89 -15.83 32.44
CA THR A 682 31.03 -15.81 33.89
C THR A 682 30.79 -14.41 34.45
N ASP A 683 30.49 -14.29 35.74
CA ASP A 683 30.32 -12.98 36.39
C ASP A 683 31.61 -12.13 36.29
N SER A 684 32.80 -12.76 36.23
CA SER A 684 34.07 -12.07 36.02
C SER A 684 34.20 -11.47 34.61
N GLU A 685 33.75 -12.20 33.58
CA GLU A 685 33.72 -11.72 32.20
C GLU A 685 32.68 -10.61 32.00
N LEU A 686 31.51 -10.72 32.65
CA LEU A 686 30.51 -9.65 32.65
C LEU A 686 31.07 -8.38 33.32
N ALA A 687 31.75 -8.51 34.46
CA ALA A 687 32.40 -7.37 35.11
C ALA A 687 33.52 -6.76 34.25
N LYS A 688 34.23 -7.58 33.46
CA LYS A 688 35.21 -7.09 32.48
C LYS A 688 34.51 -6.31 31.35
N MET A 689 33.45 -6.87 30.77
CA MET A 689 32.65 -6.21 29.75
C MET A 689 32.09 -4.87 30.25
N GLU A 690 31.65 -4.80 31.51
CA GLU A 690 31.12 -3.57 32.09
C GLU A 690 32.15 -2.45 32.20
N ARG A 691 33.40 -2.78 32.56
CA ARG A 691 34.51 -1.81 32.52
C ARG A 691 34.82 -1.35 31.09
N GLU A 692 34.89 -2.29 30.16
CA GLU A 692 35.17 -1.98 28.74
C GLU A 692 34.05 -1.14 28.11
N PHE A 693 32.79 -1.44 28.43
CA PHE A 693 31.62 -0.66 28.02
C PHE A 693 31.68 0.76 28.58
N LYS A 694 32.00 0.91 29.87
CA LYS A 694 32.15 2.23 30.50
C LYS A 694 33.25 3.05 29.84
N ASP A 695 34.43 2.46 29.64
CA ASP A 695 35.56 3.12 28.99
C ASP A 695 35.23 3.53 27.55
N TYR A 696 34.51 2.68 26.82
CA TYR A 696 34.03 2.96 25.48
C TYR A 696 33.05 4.15 25.46
N ALA A 697 32.00 4.10 26.28
CA ALA A 697 30.95 5.11 26.30
C ALA A 697 31.46 6.50 26.68
N LEU A 698 32.46 6.57 27.58
CA LEU A 698 33.08 7.84 27.97
C LEU A 698 33.95 8.46 26.87
N LYS A 699 34.49 7.64 25.95
CA LYS A 699 35.31 8.08 24.80
C LYS A 699 34.52 8.34 23.53
N LEU A 700 33.27 7.87 23.46
CA LEU A 700 32.41 8.03 22.28
C LEU A 700 32.05 9.52 22.10
N GLU A 701 32.24 10.08 20.91
CA GLU A 701 32.01 11.50 20.59
C GLU A 701 30.74 11.74 19.76
#